data_AF-A0A7Y9ZGB5-F1
#
_entry.id   AF-A0A7Y9ZGB5-F1
#
_cell.length_a   1.000
_cell.length_b   1.000
_cell.length_c   1.000
_cell.angle_alpha   90.00
_cell.angle_beta   90.00
_cell.angle_gamma   90.00
#
_symmetry.space_group_name_H-M   'P 1'
#
loop_
_entity.id
_entity.type
_entity.pdbx_description
1 polymer ?
#
loop_
_entity_poly.entity_id
_entity_poly.type
_entity_poly.pdbx_seq_one_letter_code
_entity_poly.pdbx_strand_id
1 'polypeptide(L)'
;MKKLLLAGLPVLIVFMGLPFVVTLMVVMTTTAAAECRTQSSQSAPTELGDLGAIDGPVGGPVKGRITMAQANIPRRSGLDGFRASMPKVLSKSPDFVTLNEAGGWSLAQIEAAAPGYDAFRVSAPSESGAGAEQAMGNVVLWKRSTWTKANGGRVQLVDDDKTFYDGRPVTWDRFATWVILERADGHGGREVVSVVSTHHMTNPHRWPKQHGNPPLTRPQQYGAGMDILLQMRNSLAAHGPVLVGGDMNTQASYTDLPWAAAAKMKGAGYGWHNHGVDFIFFPQHQGVRLEQGWDGTMVSDHHWLSARIAMNGAGPESAPEPAAANDGVVNVAHTSRTAAAPPAGDVLAQLMRLRFASGYPTMTAEQARNAITIAQVARDLQIPRRGLQIAIATAIQESKLVNLNSGDRDSLGLFQQRPSTGWGSRAEITTPVLSARAFFGEAQHTGNPGLLDIPGWQSMTLTQAAQAVQRSGYPDAYAQWEDVAGDITDLLGGDLPDLPDDGSTTDVANCQGDTVNPITVGTLNLLGAGHTDQPGERPGYDTWDKRLPGAMRTIENAGVSIAGLQEVHLPQAKALANQYAAKWGMYPATGKVQNRVVWDRNEWEQTDARLVDIPYFGRKDTGMPLVQLTGTAGGPSAGQVIWVWSIHNPADAQGDAAGHRKEALRRQLATMTELSGTGTPAVILGDFNDGNNSSHCALTPELTNAFGGSAEPCKKPKQDAPIDHVYGTNLTWASAEVDNSTKASKLADHPLVTATTAGSSAGCAVATETNYNLGPVKPQLTQLVNILGPMFGIKTVGGYRASATDPNGHPAGLAADFMVPLTPAGKAQGDALAAYAQAHARELGIDYIIWYQRIWSVARADEGWRLMEDRGSATANHMDHPHINVLPNVKVSPVGLEGASCDEVVYPVPAKYIGSDNYNWHETGPYWSKWHTGTDFSAPCGTTVYAAHAGTIEIDTTQRSWAGPQLVKVTTGAGGLTTWYAHMQNISVSRGQTVAAGEPIGQVGKEGNVSGCHLHFEVHLKNGSIYGPDNVDPSTWLAENASRPSRAV
;
A
#
# COMPACT_ATOMS: atom_id res chain seq x y z
N MET A 1 65.52 -0.27 -22.95
CA MET A 1 66.13 -1.20 -23.94
C MET A 1 65.56 -2.61 -23.73
N LYS A 2 65.75 -3.53 -24.70
CA LYS A 2 65.93 -5.01 -24.62
C LYS A 2 65.48 -5.79 -23.35
N LYS A 3 64.96 -7.03 -23.41
CA LYS A 3 64.41 -7.94 -24.48
C LYS A 3 64.14 -9.34 -23.84
N LEU A 4 63.12 -10.11 -24.30
CA LEU A 4 63.06 -11.60 -24.34
C LEU A 4 63.12 -12.41 -22.99
N LEU A 5 62.83 -13.73 -22.87
CA LEU A 5 61.87 -14.67 -23.51
C LEU A 5 61.85 -16.04 -22.74
N LEU A 6 60.72 -16.77 -22.81
CA LEU A 6 60.54 -18.26 -22.82
C LEU A 6 61.17 -19.23 -21.76
N ALA A 7 60.25 -19.97 -21.10
CA ALA A 7 60.12 -21.44 -21.00
C ALA A 7 61.21 -22.39 -20.42
N GLY A 8 60.76 -23.35 -19.58
CA GLY A 8 61.50 -24.57 -19.20
C GLY A 8 60.81 -25.44 -18.12
N LEU A 9 60.48 -26.69 -18.47
CA LEU A 9 60.02 -27.82 -17.61
C LEU A 9 60.71 -29.11 -18.19
N PRO A 10 60.63 -30.35 -17.62
CA PRO A 10 60.11 -30.86 -16.33
C PRO A 10 61.09 -31.88 -15.63
N VAL A 11 60.57 -32.88 -14.85
CA VAL A 11 61.02 -34.33 -14.72
C VAL A 11 61.52 -34.91 -13.34
N LEU A 12 60.73 -35.88 -12.78
CA LEU A 12 61.08 -37.10 -11.95
C LEU A 12 61.73 -36.95 -10.53
N ILE A 13 61.77 -37.91 -9.56
CA ILE A 13 61.01 -39.15 -9.10
C ILE A 13 61.70 -39.71 -7.78
N VAL A 14 61.20 -40.58 -6.85
CA VAL A 14 59.86 -41.03 -6.35
C VAL A 14 59.96 -41.98 -5.09
N PHE A 15 59.01 -41.89 -4.14
CA PHE A 15 58.47 -42.94 -3.18
C PHE A 15 59.14 -43.45 -1.86
N MET A 16 58.23 -44.04 -1.03
CA MET A 16 58.35 -44.90 0.19
C MET A 16 58.49 -44.22 1.59
N GLY A 17 57.70 -44.57 2.64
CA GLY A 17 56.41 -45.30 2.70
C GLY A 17 55.95 -45.90 4.06
N LEU A 18 54.89 -45.32 4.69
CA LEU A 18 53.98 -45.89 5.75
C LEU A 18 54.60 -46.26 7.15
N PRO A 19 53.82 -46.61 8.23
CA PRO A 19 52.37 -46.86 8.35
C PRO A 19 51.62 -46.23 9.57
N PHE A 20 50.30 -46.53 9.71
CA PHE A 20 49.35 -46.31 10.85
C PHE A 20 49.10 -44.87 11.38
N VAL A 21 47.93 -44.39 11.82
CA VAL A 21 46.45 -44.59 11.63
C VAL A 21 45.74 -43.91 12.84
N VAL A 22 44.45 -43.53 12.68
CA VAL A 22 43.53 -42.85 13.65
C VAL A 22 43.66 -41.31 13.80
N THR A 23 42.49 -40.63 13.78
CA THR A 23 42.20 -39.24 14.23
C THR A 23 42.60 -38.05 13.34
N LEU A 24 42.10 -37.96 12.09
CA LEU A 24 41.64 -36.67 11.52
C LEU A 24 40.73 -36.84 10.28
N MET A 25 39.43 -37.12 10.45
CA MET A 25 38.49 -37.16 9.31
C MET A 25 37.01 -36.89 9.67
N VAL A 26 36.77 -35.86 10.48
CA VAL A 26 35.43 -35.26 10.72
C VAL A 26 35.63 -33.73 10.80
N VAL A 27 34.57 -32.94 10.56
CA VAL A 27 34.53 -31.45 10.59
C VAL A 27 35.20 -30.78 9.38
N MET A 28 34.49 -30.77 8.26
CA MET A 28 34.72 -29.91 7.08
C MET A 28 33.36 -29.48 6.45
N THR A 29 32.35 -29.22 7.30
CA THR A 29 30.95 -28.99 6.87
C THR A 29 30.20 -27.95 7.72
N THR A 30 30.90 -26.98 8.35
CA THR A 30 30.27 -25.99 9.27
C THR A 30 30.83 -24.56 9.17
N THR A 31 31.08 -24.04 7.97
CA THR A 31 31.61 -22.66 7.77
C THR A 31 30.94 -21.87 6.63
N ALA A 32 29.64 -22.08 6.39
CA ALA A 32 28.87 -21.34 5.38
C ALA A 32 27.84 -20.34 5.97
N ALA A 33 27.81 -20.17 7.29
CA ALA A 33 26.80 -19.38 8.01
C ALA A 33 27.36 -18.09 8.67
N ALA A 34 28.47 -17.54 8.14
CA ALA A 34 29.32 -16.62 8.90
C ALA A 34 29.80 -15.35 8.18
N GLU A 35 29.25 -14.98 7.01
CA GLU A 35 29.70 -13.81 6.23
C GLU A 35 28.67 -12.65 6.14
N CYS A 36 27.58 -12.69 6.91
CA CYS A 36 26.61 -11.59 7.00
C CYS A 36 27.08 -10.46 7.94
N ARG A 37 28.34 -10.00 7.79
CA ARG A 37 28.88 -8.87 8.58
C ARG A 37 30.05 -8.17 7.88
N THR A 38 30.02 -6.84 7.92
CA THR A 38 31.07 -5.87 7.50
C THR A 38 31.52 -5.88 6.02
N GLN A 39 30.88 -5.04 5.20
CA GLN A 39 31.57 -3.87 4.60
C GLN A 39 30.57 -2.73 4.37
N SER A 40 31.05 -1.49 4.17
CA SER A 40 30.23 -0.28 4.37
C SER A 40 30.17 0.65 3.16
N SER A 41 29.08 1.42 3.10
CA SER A 41 29.06 2.83 2.69
C SER A 41 29.70 3.21 1.34
N GLN A 42 28.92 3.08 0.26
CA GLN A 42 28.82 4.14 -0.75
C GLN A 42 27.34 4.41 -1.03
N SER A 43 26.98 5.70 -1.14
CA SER A 43 25.59 6.16 -1.24
C SER A 43 25.14 6.24 -2.70
N ALA A 44 24.03 5.57 -3.03
CA ALA A 44 23.19 5.97 -4.15
C ALA A 44 22.31 7.16 -3.71
N PRO A 45 22.05 8.16 -4.58
CA PRO A 45 21.23 9.32 -4.22
C PRO A 45 19.75 8.94 -4.13
N THR A 46 19.09 9.39 -3.06
CA THR A 46 17.63 9.32 -2.89
C THR A 46 17.09 10.65 -2.38
N GLU A 47 17.32 11.70 -3.16
CA GLU A 47 16.53 12.92 -3.10
C GLU A 47 15.69 12.98 -4.38
N LEU A 48 14.36 12.91 -4.23
CA LEU A 48 13.44 13.35 -5.27
C LEU A 48 13.70 14.86 -5.47
N GLY A 49 14.07 15.24 -6.69
CA GLY A 49 14.84 16.46 -6.93
C GLY A 49 14.24 17.72 -6.32
N ASP A 50 15.08 18.45 -5.56
CA ASP A 50 14.73 19.74 -4.95
C ASP A 50 14.06 20.69 -5.95
N LEU A 51 12.81 21.04 -5.68
CA LEU A 51 12.02 21.98 -6.48
C LEU A 51 12.49 23.44 -6.26
N GLY A 52 13.17 23.70 -5.13
CA GLY A 52 13.37 25.02 -4.56
C GLY A 52 12.06 25.64 -4.05
N ALA A 53 12.19 26.78 -3.36
CA ALA A 53 11.04 27.66 -3.14
C ALA A 53 10.63 28.30 -4.47
N ILE A 54 9.47 27.91 -5.00
CA ILE A 54 8.87 28.53 -6.19
C ILE A 54 8.16 29.81 -5.72
N ASP A 55 8.94 30.87 -5.52
CA ASP A 55 8.44 32.18 -5.10
C ASP A 55 8.08 33.07 -6.30
N GLY A 56 7.04 33.90 -6.18
CA GLY A 56 6.63 34.84 -7.23
C GLY A 56 5.44 35.72 -6.84
N PRO A 57 5.13 36.77 -7.62
CA PRO A 57 3.92 37.56 -7.44
C PRO A 57 2.68 36.70 -7.70
N VAL A 58 1.60 36.95 -6.96
CA VAL A 58 0.28 36.39 -7.24
C VAL A 58 -0.48 37.37 -8.13
N GLY A 59 -0.97 36.91 -9.29
CA GLY A 59 -1.69 37.73 -10.26
C GLY A 59 -3.20 37.79 -10.03
N GLY A 60 -3.84 38.76 -10.69
CA GLY A 60 -5.28 38.77 -10.89
C GLY A 60 -5.71 37.93 -12.11
N PRO A 61 -7.04 37.79 -12.32
CA PRO A 61 -7.64 37.15 -13.50
C PRO A 61 -7.06 37.64 -14.83
N VAL A 62 -6.49 36.73 -15.62
CA VAL A 62 -5.84 37.02 -16.90
C VAL A 62 -6.89 37.19 -18.00
N LYS A 63 -6.96 38.40 -18.57
CA LYS A 63 -8.01 38.80 -19.51
C LYS A 63 -7.57 38.65 -20.96
N GLY A 64 -8.56 38.48 -21.84
CA GLY A 64 -8.37 38.43 -23.28
C GLY A 64 -7.68 37.14 -23.75
N ARG A 65 -6.65 37.31 -24.59
CA ARG A 65 -6.04 36.23 -25.37
C ARG A 65 -4.53 36.22 -25.15
N ILE A 66 -3.96 35.02 -25.13
CA ILE A 66 -2.52 34.76 -25.15
C ILE A 66 -2.23 33.89 -26.38
N THR A 67 -1.14 34.18 -27.09
CA THR A 67 -0.68 33.32 -28.19
C THR A 67 0.64 32.67 -27.79
N MET A 68 0.65 31.35 -27.66
CA MET A 68 1.85 30.58 -27.33
C MET A 68 2.41 29.90 -28.59
N ALA A 69 3.71 29.63 -28.60
CA ALA A 69 4.36 28.81 -29.60
C ALA A 69 5.29 27.76 -28.95
N GLN A 70 5.50 26.65 -29.66
CA GLN A 70 6.47 25.62 -29.31
C GLN A 70 7.25 25.21 -30.56
N ALA A 71 8.52 24.85 -30.38
CA ALA A 71 9.34 24.25 -31.43
C ALA A 71 10.51 23.44 -30.85
N ASN A 72 10.60 22.15 -31.18
CA ASN A 72 11.87 21.42 -31.07
C ASN A 72 12.76 21.78 -32.27
N ILE A 73 13.86 22.49 -32.03
CA ILE A 73 14.84 22.84 -33.07
C ILE A 73 16.21 22.32 -32.60
N PRO A 74 16.74 21.27 -33.23
CA PRO A 74 17.93 20.60 -32.75
C PRO A 74 19.22 21.20 -33.29
N ARG A 75 20.35 21.03 -32.57
CA ARG A 75 21.68 21.52 -33.00
C ARG A 75 22.08 21.06 -34.42
N ARG A 76 21.57 19.90 -34.87
CA ARG A 76 21.76 19.36 -36.24
C ARG A 76 21.24 20.26 -37.37
N SER A 77 20.31 21.19 -37.09
CA SER A 77 19.83 22.19 -38.06
C SER A 77 20.83 23.32 -38.34
N GLY A 78 21.87 23.47 -37.51
CA GLY A 78 22.83 24.57 -37.61
C GLY A 78 22.24 25.94 -37.24
N LEU A 79 23.12 26.94 -37.07
CA LEU A 79 22.71 28.30 -36.68
C LEU A 79 21.84 28.98 -37.76
N ASP A 80 22.11 28.73 -39.04
CA ASP A 80 21.35 29.36 -40.13
C ASP A 80 20.01 28.65 -40.39
N GLY A 81 19.92 27.34 -40.15
CA GLY A 81 18.63 26.63 -40.10
C GLY A 81 17.76 27.10 -38.93
N PHE A 82 18.36 27.29 -37.75
CA PHE A 82 17.68 27.90 -36.60
C PHE A 82 17.17 29.32 -36.92
N ARG A 83 18.02 30.20 -37.48
CA ARG A 83 17.64 31.54 -37.96
C ARG A 83 16.56 31.54 -39.03
N ALA A 84 16.54 30.56 -39.93
CA ALA A 84 15.50 30.39 -40.93
C ALA A 84 14.19 29.81 -40.36
N SER A 85 14.23 29.22 -39.17
CA SER A 85 13.08 28.60 -38.49
C SER A 85 12.35 29.59 -37.57
N MET A 86 13.08 30.39 -36.79
CA MET A 86 12.46 31.31 -35.83
C MET A 86 11.42 32.28 -36.44
N PRO A 87 11.61 32.89 -37.63
CA PRO A 87 10.58 33.70 -38.29
C PRO A 87 9.26 32.94 -38.57
N LYS A 88 9.29 31.61 -38.68
CA LYS A 88 8.08 30.78 -38.82
C LYS A 88 7.40 30.54 -37.48
N VAL A 89 8.17 30.17 -36.45
CA VAL A 89 7.70 30.03 -35.05
C VAL A 89 7.02 31.32 -34.57
N LEU A 90 7.63 32.46 -34.90
CA LEU A 90 7.14 33.80 -34.53
C LEU A 90 6.06 34.35 -35.47
N SER A 91 5.64 33.61 -36.51
CA SER A 91 4.71 34.09 -37.55
C SER A 91 3.30 34.43 -37.07
N LYS A 92 2.96 34.05 -35.83
CA LYS A 92 1.68 34.38 -35.16
C LYS A 92 1.81 35.48 -34.10
N SER A 93 3.00 36.09 -33.99
CA SER A 93 3.36 37.11 -32.98
C SER A 93 3.06 36.67 -31.53
N PRO A 94 3.56 35.50 -31.10
CA PRO A 94 3.27 34.95 -29.77
C PRO A 94 3.66 35.89 -28.62
N ASP A 95 2.96 35.74 -27.49
CA ASP A 95 3.37 36.24 -26.18
C ASP A 95 4.58 35.44 -25.66
N PHE A 96 4.53 34.11 -25.83
CA PHE A 96 5.49 33.16 -25.26
C PHE A 96 5.94 32.11 -26.29
N VAL A 97 7.21 31.71 -26.24
CA VAL A 97 7.76 30.60 -27.04
C VAL A 97 8.48 29.62 -26.14
N THR A 98 8.24 28.32 -26.34
CA THR A 98 9.00 27.24 -25.71
C THR A 98 9.87 26.55 -26.76
N LEU A 99 11.18 26.45 -26.50
CA LEU A 99 12.13 25.80 -27.41
C LEU A 99 12.75 24.57 -26.75
N ASN A 100 12.88 23.49 -27.51
CA ASN A 100 13.54 22.25 -27.09
C ASN A 100 14.82 22.00 -27.93
N GLU A 101 15.75 21.20 -27.39
CA GLU A 101 17.11 20.94 -27.93
C GLU A 101 18.01 22.19 -28.17
N ALA A 102 17.60 23.37 -27.69
CA ALA A 102 18.27 24.65 -27.96
C ALA A 102 19.56 24.92 -27.15
N GLY A 103 20.18 23.89 -26.56
CA GLY A 103 21.45 24.01 -25.84
C GLY A 103 22.64 24.42 -26.73
N GLY A 104 22.59 24.04 -28.02
CA GLY A 104 23.62 24.34 -29.01
C GLY A 104 23.79 25.81 -29.43
N TRP A 105 22.97 26.72 -28.86
CA TRP A 105 23.04 28.16 -29.09
C TRP A 105 23.08 28.93 -27.76
N SER A 106 23.68 30.12 -27.75
CA SER A 106 23.64 31.02 -26.60
C SER A 106 22.31 31.80 -26.55
N LEU A 107 21.93 32.32 -25.38
CA LEU A 107 20.71 33.16 -25.24
C LEU A 107 20.78 34.37 -26.19
N ALA A 108 21.93 35.02 -26.32
CA ALA A 108 22.12 36.12 -27.27
C ALA A 108 21.93 35.71 -28.76
N GLN A 109 22.24 34.46 -29.13
CA GLN A 109 21.94 33.94 -30.49
C GLN A 109 20.44 33.64 -30.67
N ILE A 110 19.77 33.19 -29.61
CA ILE A 110 18.33 32.92 -29.59
C ILE A 110 17.54 34.24 -29.68
N GLU A 111 17.89 35.25 -28.88
CA GLU A 111 17.29 36.59 -28.89
C GLU A 111 17.58 37.34 -30.21
N ALA A 112 18.77 37.19 -30.78
CA ALA A 112 19.08 37.73 -32.12
C ALA A 112 18.25 37.07 -33.24
N ALA A 113 17.78 35.83 -33.05
CA ALA A 113 16.84 35.16 -33.96
C ALA A 113 15.36 35.43 -33.61
N ALA A 114 15.08 36.02 -32.44
CA ALA A 114 13.76 36.41 -31.98
C ALA A 114 13.70 37.90 -31.56
N PRO A 115 13.83 38.86 -32.51
CA PRO A 115 13.81 40.28 -32.20
C PRO A 115 12.54 40.70 -31.45
N GLY A 116 12.71 41.37 -30.30
CA GLY A 116 11.60 41.81 -29.43
C GLY A 116 11.20 40.83 -28.33
N TYR A 117 11.92 39.71 -28.19
CA TYR A 117 11.75 38.74 -27.10
C TYR A 117 12.99 38.75 -26.19
N ASP A 118 12.77 38.41 -24.91
CA ASP A 118 13.81 37.99 -23.98
C ASP A 118 13.78 36.46 -23.86
N ALA A 119 14.91 35.84 -23.45
CA ALA A 119 15.02 34.40 -23.28
C ALA A 119 15.58 33.99 -21.91
N PHE A 120 15.05 32.91 -21.34
CA PHE A 120 15.56 32.31 -20.10
C PHE A 120 15.76 30.79 -20.20
N ARG A 121 16.88 30.34 -19.63
CA ARG A 121 17.16 28.94 -19.25
C ARG A 121 18.08 28.92 -18.03
N VAL A 122 18.03 27.87 -17.23
CA VAL A 122 19.01 27.62 -16.17
C VAL A 122 20.24 26.93 -16.77
N SER A 123 21.43 27.48 -16.52
CA SER A 123 22.71 26.95 -17.01
C SER A 123 22.96 25.48 -16.62
N ALA A 124 23.73 24.77 -17.43
CA ALA A 124 24.24 23.44 -17.10
C ALA A 124 25.37 23.54 -16.05
N PRO A 125 25.47 22.60 -15.09
CA PRO A 125 26.67 22.40 -14.28
C PRO A 125 27.88 22.10 -15.16
N SER A 126 29.08 22.49 -14.71
CA SER A 126 30.33 22.40 -15.49
C SER A 126 30.83 20.97 -15.78
N GLU A 127 30.20 19.94 -15.22
CA GLU A 127 30.65 18.54 -15.29
C GLU A 127 29.72 17.65 -16.14
N SER A 128 28.68 18.22 -16.75
CA SER A 128 27.68 17.46 -17.51
C SER A 128 28.26 16.90 -18.81
N GLY A 129 28.14 15.59 -19.03
CA GLY A 129 28.79 14.86 -20.13
C GLY A 129 28.17 15.05 -21.52
N ALA A 130 28.57 14.19 -22.46
CA ALA A 130 27.98 14.19 -23.80
C ALA A 130 26.45 13.96 -23.73
N GLY A 131 25.68 14.69 -24.53
CA GLY A 131 24.21 14.69 -24.49
C GLY A 131 23.58 15.75 -23.58
N ALA A 132 24.32 16.30 -22.61
CA ALA A 132 23.80 17.29 -21.66
C ALA A 132 23.21 18.55 -22.33
N GLU A 133 23.77 19.01 -23.46
CA GLU A 133 23.21 20.14 -24.22
C GLU A 133 21.77 19.88 -24.73
N GLN A 134 21.39 18.62 -25.00
CA GLN A 134 20.06 18.26 -25.46
C GLN A 134 19.10 18.07 -24.27
N ALA A 135 19.56 17.36 -23.24
CA ALA A 135 18.87 17.21 -21.94
C ALA A 135 18.47 18.56 -21.32
N MET A 136 19.38 19.53 -21.37
CA MET A 136 19.26 20.83 -20.71
C MET A 136 18.91 21.97 -21.69
N GLY A 137 18.52 21.62 -22.92
CA GLY A 137 18.27 22.57 -24.02
C GLY A 137 16.91 23.30 -23.97
N ASN A 138 16.20 23.27 -22.85
CA ASN A 138 14.83 23.80 -22.73
C ASN A 138 14.84 25.29 -22.36
N VAL A 139 14.23 26.12 -23.21
CA VAL A 139 14.25 27.59 -23.13
C VAL A 139 12.82 28.14 -23.19
N VAL A 140 12.53 29.12 -22.33
CA VAL A 140 11.31 29.92 -22.40
C VAL A 140 11.67 31.32 -22.90
N LEU A 141 10.96 31.81 -23.92
CA LEU A 141 11.04 33.18 -24.39
C LEU A 141 9.70 33.89 -24.14
N TRP A 142 9.76 35.19 -23.89
CA TRP A 142 8.57 36.04 -23.77
C TRP A 142 8.77 37.38 -24.48
N LYS A 143 7.66 37.96 -24.91
CA LYS A 143 7.63 39.21 -25.66
C LYS A 143 7.90 40.42 -24.75
N ARG A 144 9.11 41.00 -24.84
CA ARG A 144 9.62 42.10 -24.00
C ARG A 144 8.71 43.33 -23.96
N SER A 145 7.95 43.58 -25.02
CA SER A 145 7.00 44.71 -25.10
C SER A 145 5.75 44.55 -24.21
N THR A 146 5.58 43.39 -23.57
CA THR A 146 4.29 42.98 -22.98
C THR A 146 4.46 42.28 -21.65
N TRP A 147 5.50 41.47 -21.48
CA TRP A 147 5.72 40.65 -20.27
C TRP A 147 7.11 40.87 -19.68
N THR A 148 7.20 40.77 -18.35
CA THR A 148 8.46 40.85 -17.59
C THR A 148 8.64 39.57 -16.77
N LYS A 149 9.86 39.01 -16.69
CA LYS A 149 10.18 37.90 -15.79
C LYS A 149 10.18 38.37 -14.33
N ALA A 150 9.38 37.72 -13.49
CA ALA A 150 9.43 37.85 -12.04
C ALA A 150 10.37 36.81 -11.41
N ASN A 151 10.17 35.52 -11.70
CA ASN A 151 11.06 34.43 -11.27
C ASN A 151 11.13 33.32 -12.33
N GLY A 152 12.02 32.34 -12.19
CA GLY A 152 12.13 31.22 -13.11
C GLY A 152 13.33 30.33 -12.81
N GLY A 153 13.11 29.01 -12.79
CA GLY A 153 14.07 27.97 -12.41
C GLY A 153 13.98 26.72 -13.30
N ARG A 154 14.42 25.57 -12.77
CA ARG A 154 14.45 24.28 -13.47
C ARG A 154 14.24 23.13 -12.49
N VAL A 155 13.47 22.11 -12.89
CA VAL A 155 13.24 20.87 -12.13
C VAL A 155 13.71 19.67 -12.96
N GLN A 156 14.28 18.64 -12.33
CA GLN A 156 14.60 17.36 -12.98
C GLN A 156 13.37 16.44 -12.93
N LEU A 157 12.94 15.95 -14.09
CA LEU A 157 11.81 15.03 -14.26
C LEU A 157 12.27 13.57 -14.32
N VAL A 158 13.45 13.31 -14.90
CA VAL A 158 14.02 11.97 -15.02
C VAL A 158 15.52 12.02 -14.74
N ASP A 159 15.98 11.19 -13.82
CA ASP A 159 17.35 10.70 -13.74
C ASP A 159 17.41 9.46 -14.65
N ASP A 160 18.00 9.60 -15.84
CA ASP A 160 18.07 8.51 -16.83
C ASP A 160 19.49 7.95 -16.81
N ASP A 161 19.61 6.62 -16.90
CA ASP A 161 20.86 5.95 -16.57
C ASP A 161 22.04 6.45 -17.43
N LYS A 162 23.25 6.48 -16.85
CA LYS A 162 24.49 6.93 -17.53
C LYS A 162 24.99 5.88 -18.53
N THR A 163 24.13 5.54 -19.48
CA THR A 163 24.33 4.49 -20.47
C THR A 163 25.34 4.90 -21.53
N PHE A 164 26.02 3.87 -22.07
CA PHE A 164 26.98 4.05 -23.14
C PHE A 164 26.26 3.92 -24.49
N TYR A 165 26.06 5.03 -25.19
CA TYR A 165 25.64 5.02 -26.59
C TYR A 165 26.87 4.97 -27.49
N ASP A 166 26.91 3.99 -28.40
CA ASP A 166 28.02 3.78 -29.36
C ASP A 166 29.43 3.80 -28.70
N GLY A 167 29.53 3.17 -27.52
CA GLY A 167 30.77 3.07 -26.74
C GLY A 167 31.18 4.34 -25.99
N ARG A 168 30.30 5.35 -25.86
CA ARG A 168 30.58 6.60 -25.11
C ARG A 168 29.50 6.85 -24.05
N PRO A 169 29.85 7.32 -22.84
CA PRO A 169 28.86 7.64 -21.82
C PRO A 169 28.04 8.86 -22.26
N VAL A 170 26.71 8.77 -22.14
CA VAL A 170 25.76 9.83 -22.46
C VAL A 170 24.93 10.15 -21.21
N THR A 171 24.55 11.43 -21.06
CA THR A 171 23.60 11.89 -20.04
C THR A 171 22.24 12.12 -20.71
N TRP A 172 21.23 11.37 -20.29
CA TRP A 172 19.88 11.38 -20.89
C TRP A 172 18.81 12.07 -20.05
N ASP A 173 19.18 12.54 -18.84
CA ASP A 173 18.38 13.28 -17.86
C ASP A 173 17.40 14.27 -18.49
N ARG A 174 16.21 14.39 -17.92
CA ARG A 174 15.14 15.25 -18.46
C ARG A 174 14.74 16.32 -17.48
N PHE A 175 14.55 17.54 -17.97
CA PHE A 175 14.30 18.73 -17.15
C PHE A 175 13.17 19.58 -17.71
N ALA A 176 12.39 20.19 -16.81
CA ALA A 176 11.50 21.29 -17.13
C ALA A 176 12.14 22.62 -16.72
N THR A 177 12.17 23.61 -17.62
CA THR A 177 12.51 25.02 -17.32
C THR A 177 11.21 25.81 -17.16
N TRP A 178 11.07 26.56 -16.07
CA TRP A 178 9.85 27.33 -15.77
C TRP A 178 10.16 28.83 -15.59
N VAL A 179 9.19 29.70 -15.92
CA VAL A 179 9.27 31.16 -15.73
C VAL A 179 7.91 31.70 -15.30
N ILE A 180 7.90 32.51 -14.24
CA ILE A 180 6.75 33.31 -13.82
C ILE A 180 6.87 34.68 -14.49
N LEU A 181 5.86 35.05 -15.28
CA LEU A 181 5.83 36.25 -16.11
C LEU A 181 4.67 37.15 -15.68
N GLU A 182 4.92 38.45 -15.49
CA GLU A 182 3.90 39.45 -15.14
C GLU A 182 3.72 40.52 -16.22
N ARG A 183 2.50 41.06 -16.32
CA ARG A 183 2.17 42.28 -17.07
C ARG A 183 1.19 43.17 -16.31
N ALA A 184 1.21 44.47 -16.58
CA ALA A 184 0.23 45.40 -16.01
C ALA A 184 -1.16 45.20 -16.65
N ASP A 185 -2.22 45.24 -15.84
CA ASP A 185 -3.60 44.95 -16.29
C ASP A 185 -4.34 46.17 -16.89
N GLY A 186 -3.68 47.32 -16.97
CA GLY A 186 -4.24 48.60 -17.42
C GLY A 186 -5.07 49.37 -16.37
N HIS A 187 -5.33 48.77 -15.20
CA HIS A 187 -6.16 49.33 -14.13
C HIS A 187 -5.44 49.47 -12.78
N GLY A 188 -4.20 49.00 -12.68
CA GLY A 188 -3.34 49.11 -11.49
C GLY A 188 -3.03 47.77 -10.82
N GLY A 189 -3.65 46.68 -11.29
CA GLY A 189 -3.30 45.31 -10.94
C GLY A 189 -2.23 44.73 -11.86
N ARG A 190 -1.95 43.44 -11.67
CA ARG A 190 -1.03 42.66 -12.50
C ARG A 190 -1.67 41.35 -12.90
N GLU A 191 -1.45 40.94 -14.14
CA GLU A 191 -1.77 39.60 -14.63
C GLU A 191 -0.48 38.78 -14.61
N VAL A 192 -0.52 37.58 -14.04
CA VAL A 192 0.64 36.69 -13.90
C VAL A 192 0.33 35.36 -14.61
N VAL A 193 1.30 34.86 -15.37
CA VAL A 193 1.23 33.56 -16.06
C VAL A 193 2.54 32.82 -15.88
N SER A 194 2.45 31.54 -15.55
CA SER A 194 3.61 30.65 -15.44
C SER A 194 3.78 29.89 -16.75
N VAL A 195 4.98 29.90 -17.34
CA VAL A 195 5.28 29.22 -18.61
C VAL A 195 6.38 28.19 -18.42
N VAL A 196 6.13 26.97 -18.87
CA VAL A 196 7.02 25.81 -18.73
C VAL A 196 7.46 25.32 -20.11
N SER A 197 8.78 25.14 -20.30
CA SER A 197 9.39 24.42 -21.43
C SER A 197 9.96 23.08 -20.95
N THR A 198 9.56 21.97 -21.57
CA THR A 198 10.08 20.63 -21.23
C THR A 198 10.31 19.78 -22.48
N HIS A 199 11.21 18.80 -22.38
CA HIS A 199 11.45 17.76 -23.39
C HIS A 199 11.52 16.43 -22.65
N HIS A 200 10.50 15.58 -22.77
CA HIS A 200 10.39 14.35 -21.99
C HIS A 200 11.28 13.21 -22.53
N MET A 201 11.41 12.11 -21.79
CA MET A 201 12.23 10.96 -22.22
C MET A 201 11.63 10.27 -23.46
N THR A 202 12.48 9.58 -24.22
CA THR A 202 12.09 8.94 -25.49
C THR A 202 10.98 7.91 -25.31
N ASN A 203 10.03 7.89 -26.25
CA ASN A 203 8.75 7.19 -26.16
C ASN A 203 8.88 5.72 -25.68
N PRO A 204 8.44 5.38 -24.46
CA PRO A 204 8.56 4.04 -23.90
C PRO A 204 7.84 2.94 -24.68
N HIS A 205 6.78 3.28 -25.43
CA HIS A 205 6.04 2.31 -26.24
C HIS A 205 6.74 2.01 -27.57
N ARG A 206 7.45 2.99 -28.15
CA ARG A 206 8.26 2.81 -29.37
C ARG A 206 9.63 2.20 -29.07
N TRP A 207 10.21 2.54 -27.92
CA TRP A 207 11.53 2.09 -27.47
C TRP A 207 11.43 1.49 -26.06
N PRO A 208 10.82 0.30 -25.90
CA PRO A 208 10.62 -0.34 -24.60
C PRO A 208 11.89 -0.99 -24.03
N LYS A 209 12.91 -1.23 -24.87
CA LYS A 209 14.18 -1.82 -24.44
C LYS A 209 14.99 -0.79 -23.64
N GLN A 210 15.49 -1.23 -22.48
CA GLN A 210 16.34 -0.44 -21.59
C GLN A 210 17.70 -1.13 -21.43
N HIS A 211 18.77 -0.35 -21.35
CA HIS A 211 20.15 -0.86 -21.36
C HIS A 211 20.74 -0.86 -19.94
N GLY A 212 20.48 -1.92 -19.18
CA GLY A 212 20.91 -2.01 -17.79
C GLY A 212 19.90 -2.81 -16.97
N ASN A 213 19.76 -2.45 -15.70
CA ASN A 213 18.78 -3.05 -14.79
C ASN A 213 18.28 -2.00 -13.77
N PRO A 214 17.70 -0.86 -14.23
CA PRO A 214 17.28 0.24 -13.36
C PRO A 214 16.01 -0.10 -12.54
N PRO A 215 15.73 0.64 -11.44
CA PRO A 215 14.66 0.31 -10.49
C PRO A 215 13.24 0.59 -10.99
N LEU A 216 13.09 1.28 -12.12
CA LEU A 216 11.80 1.60 -12.74
C LEU A 216 11.88 1.32 -14.25
N THR A 217 10.83 0.72 -14.82
CA THR A 217 10.72 0.53 -16.28
C THR A 217 10.53 1.86 -17.00
N ARG A 218 10.88 1.97 -18.29
CA ARG A 218 10.71 3.21 -19.08
C ARG A 218 9.30 3.84 -18.99
N PRO A 219 8.17 3.08 -18.99
CA PRO A 219 6.84 3.65 -18.75
C PRO A 219 6.66 4.21 -17.33
N GLN A 220 7.22 3.58 -16.30
CA GLN A 220 7.17 4.07 -14.92
C GLN A 220 8.05 5.30 -14.72
N GLN A 221 9.27 5.32 -15.28
CA GLN A 221 10.15 6.50 -15.30
C GLN A 221 9.46 7.67 -16.00
N TYR A 222 8.81 7.41 -17.15
CA TYR A 222 8.05 8.44 -17.87
C TYR A 222 6.87 8.94 -17.02
N GLY A 223 6.11 8.03 -16.40
CA GLY A 223 4.98 8.38 -15.53
C GLY A 223 5.40 9.24 -14.34
N ALA A 224 6.49 8.87 -13.65
CA ALA A 224 7.05 9.61 -12.54
C ALA A 224 7.54 11.02 -12.94
N GLY A 225 8.18 11.16 -14.11
CA GLY A 225 8.56 12.47 -14.65
C GLY A 225 7.36 13.36 -14.96
N MET A 226 6.26 12.78 -15.43
CA MET A 226 4.99 13.50 -15.59
C MET A 226 4.36 13.88 -14.23
N ASP A 227 4.49 13.05 -13.19
CA ASP A 227 3.99 13.38 -11.85
C ASP A 227 4.81 14.51 -11.19
N ILE A 228 6.14 14.53 -11.35
CA ILE A 228 6.99 15.66 -10.95
C ILE A 228 6.62 16.93 -11.71
N LEU A 229 6.35 16.83 -13.02
CA LEU A 229 5.89 17.96 -13.84
C LEU A 229 4.54 18.52 -13.33
N LEU A 230 3.63 17.65 -12.88
CA LEU A 230 2.34 18.04 -12.30
C LEU A 230 2.48 18.62 -10.87
N GLN A 231 3.39 18.11 -10.05
CA GLN A 231 3.70 18.71 -8.74
C GLN A 231 4.23 20.14 -8.90
N MET A 232 5.20 20.33 -9.80
CA MET A 232 5.72 21.66 -10.16
C MET A 232 4.62 22.58 -10.75
N ARG A 233 3.68 22.04 -11.56
CA ARG A 233 2.48 22.78 -12.01
C ARG A 233 1.67 23.27 -10.82
N ASN A 234 1.34 22.40 -9.87
CA ASN A 234 0.51 22.73 -8.72
C ASN A 234 1.13 23.88 -7.90
N SER A 235 2.46 23.88 -7.68
CA SER A 235 3.17 25.00 -7.05
C SER A 235 3.08 26.30 -7.87
N LEU A 236 3.31 26.22 -9.18
CA LEU A 236 3.24 27.38 -10.08
C LEU A 236 1.82 27.97 -10.23
N ALA A 237 0.78 27.17 -9.99
CA ALA A 237 -0.62 27.57 -10.11
C ALA A 237 -1.09 28.54 -9.01
N ALA A 238 -0.40 28.56 -7.86
CA ALA A 238 -0.63 29.54 -6.79
C ALA A 238 -0.41 31.00 -7.24
N HIS A 239 0.38 31.22 -8.29
CA HIS A 239 0.72 32.55 -8.81
C HIS A 239 -0.19 33.01 -9.96
N GLY A 240 -0.71 32.08 -10.75
CA GLY A 240 -1.50 32.35 -11.94
C GLY A 240 -1.60 31.12 -12.85
N PRO A 241 -2.30 31.22 -14.00
CA PRO A 241 -2.46 30.10 -14.93
C PRO A 241 -1.11 29.57 -15.42
N VAL A 242 -0.95 28.24 -15.44
CA VAL A 242 0.29 27.59 -15.88
C VAL A 242 0.12 26.99 -17.27
N LEU A 243 0.92 27.46 -18.24
CA LEU A 243 0.98 26.96 -19.62
C LEU A 243 2.24 26.08 -19.81
N VAL A 244 2.10 24.92 -20.46
CA VAL A 244 3.20 23.96 -20.62
C VAL A 244 3.41 23.64 -22.10
N GLY A 245 4.58 23.94 -22.65
CA GLY A 245 4.98 23.60 -24.01
C GLY A 245 6.15 22.63 -24.04
N GLY A 246 6.12 21.66 -24.94
CA GLY A 246 7.24 20.71 -25.06
C GLY A 246 7.06 19.58 -26.06
N ASP A 247 8.20 19.01 -26.47
CA ASP A 247 8.28 17.68 -27.05
C ASP A 247 8.08 16.64 -25.93
N MET A 248 6.91 16.00 -25.92
CA MET A 248 6.58 14.98 -24.93
C MET A 248 7.00 13.58 -25.38
N ASN A 249 7.48 13.38 -26.61
CA ASN A 249 7.78 12.10 -27.25
C ASN A 249 6.60 11.09 -27.36
N THR A 250 5.51 11.24 -26.61
CA THR A 250 4.26 10.45 -26.71
C THR A 250 3.24 11.09 -27.65
N GLN A 251 2.37 10.28 -28.26
CA GLN A 251 1.32 10.79 -29.15
C GLN A 251 0.12 11.34 -28.36
N ALA A 252 -0.60 12.31 -28.91
CA ALA A 252 -1.86 12.81 -28.31
C ALA A 252 -3.00 11.78 -28.26
N SER A 253 -2.89 10.70 -29.04
CA SER A 253 -3.78 9.54 -28.99
C SER A 253 -3.58 8.67 -27.74
N TYR A 254 -2.52 8.89 -26.95
CA TYR A 254 -2.22 8.10 -25.76
C TYR A 254 -2.98 8.64 -24.52
N THR A 255 -4.28 8.89 -24.65
CA THR A 255 -5.14 9.31 -23.53
C THR A 255 -5.45 8.19 -22.54
N ASP A 256 -5.30 6.95 -22.99
CA ASP A 256 -5.75 5.75 -22.26
C ASP A 256 -4.57 5.00 -21.63
N LEU A 257 -3.35 5.50 -21.81
CA LEU A 257 -2.12 5.00 -21.20
C LEU A 257 -1.78 5.88 -19.99
N PRO A 258 -1.98 5.43 -18.74
CA PRO A 258 -2.00 6.31 -17.55
C PRO A 258 -0.65 6.97 -17.20
N TRP A 259 0.44 6.54 -17.84
CA TRP A 259 1.77 7.15 -17.73
C TRP A 259 2.02 8.26 -18.76
N ALA A 260 1.30 8.30 -19.89
CA ALA A 260 1.61 9.18 -21.01
C ALA A 260 1.16 10.63 -20.78
N ALA A 261 1.84 11.60 -21.41
CA ALA A 261 1.59 13.03 -21.17
C ALA A 261 0.14 13.44 -21.47
N ALA A 262 -0.46 12.94 -22.55
CA ALA A 262 -1.85 13.25 -22.89
C ALA A 262 -2.84 12.76 -21.81
N ALA A 263 -2.65 11.56 -21.26
CA ALA A 263 -3.47 11.02 -20.17
C ALA A 263 -3.29 11.82 -18.86
N LYS A 264 -2.03 12.01 -18.43
CA LYS A 264 -1.67 12.75 -17.20
C LYS A 264 -2.19 14.19 -17.22
N MET A 265 -1.97 14.92 -18.32
CA MET A 265 -2.44 16.30 -18.46
C MET A 265 -3.97 16.38 -18.56
N LYS A 266 -4.64 15.47 -19.28
CA LYS A 266 -6.11 15.38 -19.31
C LYS A 266 -6.68 15.15 -17.89
N GLY A 267 -6.07 14.26 -17.11
CA GLY A 267 -6.43 14.01 -15.71
C GLY A 267 -6.26 15.24 -14.81
N ALA A 268 -5.22 16.06 -15.06
CA ALA A 268 -5.01 17.36 -14.41
C ALA A 268 -5.91 18.50 -14.97
N GLY A 269 -6.92 18.18 -15.78
CA GLY A 269 -7.85 19.18 -16.34
C GLY A 269 -7.24 20.10 -17.40
N TYR A 270 -6.21 19.65 -18.12
CA TYR A 270 -5.60 20.40 -19.22
C TYR A 270 -6.16 20.01 -20.59
N GLY A 271 -6.37 21.01 -21.44
CA GLY A 271 -6.52 20.85 -22.89
C GLY A 271 -5.20 21.11 -23.61
N TRP A 272 -5.13 20.80 -24.90
CA TRP A 272 -3.93 21.02 -25.71
C TRP A 272 -4.17 21.37 -27.17
N HIS A 273 -3.15 21.92 -27.81
CA HIS A 273 -2.89 21.90 -29.26
C HIS A 273 -1.60 21.13 -29.50
N ASN A 274 -1.52 20.29 -30.54
CA ASN A 274 -0.37 19.41 -30.75
C ASN A 274 -0.13 19.10 -32.24
N HIS A 275 1.10 18.69 -32.58
CA HIS A 275 1.41 18.02 -33.85
C HIS A 275 2.37 16.85 -33.54
N GLY A 276 1.97 15.62 -33.88
CA GLY A 276 2.78 14.44 -33.57
C GLY A 276 2.98 14.25 -32.06
N VAL A 277 4.18 14.57 -31.58
CA VAL A 277 4.64 14.44 -30.18
C VAL A 277 4.90 15.77 -29.48
N ASP A 278 4.81 16.88 -30.21
CA ASP A 278 4.96 18.24 -29.71
C ASP A 278 3.60 18.78 -29.22
N PHE A 279 3.58 19.47 -28.08
CA PHE A 279 2.36 19.98 -27.45
C PHE A 279 2.47 21.43 -26.94
N ILE A 280 1.33 22.09 -26.89
CA ILE A 280 1.03 23.27 -26.07
C ILE A 280 -0.19 22.93 -25.21
N PHE A 281 0.00 22.75 -23.91
CA PHE A 281 -1.05 22.47 -22.91
C PHE A 281 -1.49 23.76 -22.19
N PHE A 282 -2.79 23.87 -21.92
CA PHE A 282 -3.42 25.00 -21.20
C PHE A 282 -4.49 24.51 -20.18
N PRO A 283 -4.68 25.21 -19.03
CA PRO A 283 -5.50 24.72 -17.93
C PRO A 283 -7.00 24.90 -18.21
N GLN A 284 -7.58 23.95 -18.93
CA GLN A 284 -8.96 24.02 -19.42
C GLN A 284 -10.00 24.03 -18.28
N HIS A 285 -9.67 23.44 -17.12
CA HIS A 285 -10.48 23.52 -15.90
C HIS A 285 -10.65 24.96 -15.37
N GLN A 286 -9.67 25.85 -15.58
CA GLN A 286 -9.78 27.29 -15.28
C GLN A 286 -10.62 28.06 -16.33
N GLY A 287 -11.35 27.36 -17.21
CA GLY A 287 -12.13 27.95 -18.29
C GLY A 287 -11.32 28.33 -19.54
N VAL A 288 -10.00 28.10 -19.56
CA VAL A 288 -9.10 28.44 -20.67
C VAL A 288 -9.40 27.59 -21.91
N ARG A 289 -9.50 28.20 -23.10
CA ARG A 289 -9.86 27.48 -24.36
C ARG A 289 -8.91 27.84 -25.51
N LEU A 290 -8.60 26.85 -26.34
CA LEU A 290 -8.00 27.07 -27.66
C LEU A 290 -9.01 27.78 -28.57
N GLU A 291 -8.66 28.95 -29.11
CA GLU A 291 -9.44 29.60 -30.17
C GLU A 291 -8.99 29.14 -31.55
N GLN A 292 -7.68 29.01 -31.75
CA GLN A 292 -7.08 28.70 -33.04
C GLN A 292 -5.69 28.08 -32.87
N GLY A 293 -5.51 26.88 -33.41
CA GLY A 293 -4.20 26.25 -33.56
C GLY A 293 -3.62 26.52 -34.96
N TRP A 294 -2.29 26.50 -35.04
CA TRP A 294 -1.53 26.40 -36.28
C TRP A 294 -0.31 25.50 -36.08
N ASP A 295 0.16 24.93 -37.18
CA ASP A 295 1.45 24.25 -37.25
C ASP A 295 2.10 24.48 -38.63
N GLY A 296 3.35 24.01 -38.80
CA GLY A 296 3.95 23.91 -40.13
C GLY A 296 5.43 23.55 -40.12
N THR A 297 5.99 23.36 -41.33
CA THR A 297 7.38 22.94 -41.50
C THR A 297 8.38 24.06 -41.21
N MET A 298 9.47 23.72 -40.53
CA MET A 298 10.65 24.59 -40.30
C MET A 298 11.93 23.87 -40.73
N VAL A 299 13.12 24.40 -40.42
CA VAL A 299 14.38 23.68 -40.63
C VAL A 299 14.66 22.84 -39.38
N SER A 300 13.83 21.82 -39.21
CA SER A 300 13.86 20.81 -38.15
C SER A 300 13.19 19.54 -38.69
N ASP A 301 13.39 18.41 -38.03
CA ASP A 301 12.57 17.20 -38.20
C ASP A 301 11.20 17.31 -37.51
N HIS A 302 10.96 18.36 -36.72
CA HIS A 302 9.69 18.70 -36.09
C HIS A 302 8.97 19.86 -36.81
N HIS A 303 7.65 19.97 -36.61
CA HIS A 303 6.87 21.15 -36.97
C HIS A 303 7.00 22.24 -35.90
N TRP A 304 6.85 23.52 -36.27
CA TRP A 304 6.56 24.56 -35.28
C TRP A 304 5.07 24.50 -34.94
N LEU A 305 4.74 24.80 -33.68
CA LEU A 305 3.37 24.92 -33.19
C LEU A 305 3.07 26.36 -32.78
N SER A 306 1.82 26.78 -32.94
CA SER A 306 1.28 27.92 -32.20
C SER A 306 -0.19 27.73 -31.86
N ALA A 307 -0.57 28.21 -30.69
CA ALA A 307 -1.93 28.17 -30.16
C ALA A 307 -2.34 29.57 -29.69
N ARG A 308 -3.42 30.12 -30.26
CA ARG A 308 -4.12 31.27 -29.69
C ARG A 308 -5.16 30.75 -28.69
N ILE A 309 -5.03 31.24 -27.47
CA ILE A 309 -5.73 30.74 -26.28
C ILE A 309 -6.53 31.89 -25.67
N ALA A 310 -7.82 31.69 -25.47
CA ALA A 310 -8.67 32.60 -24.70
C ALA A 310 -8.51 32.26 -23.20
N MET A 311 -8.04 33.25 -22.43
CA MET A 311 -7.72 33.06 -21.00
C MET A 311 -8.96 33.17 -20.10
N ASN A 312 -10.02 33.84 -20.57
CA ASN A 312 -11.36 33.85 -19.95
C ASN A 312 -11.42 34.25 -18.46
N GLY A 313 -10.42 34.96 -17.92
CA GLY A 313 -10.37 35.31 -16.50
C GLY A 313 -9.74 34.23 -15.61
N ALA A 314 -9.10 33.23 -16.18
CA ALA A 314 -8.24 32.28 -15.47
C ALA A 314 -7.21 33.04 -14.60
N GLY A 315 -7.06 32.63 -13.34
CA GLY A 315 -6.23 33.30 -12.34
C GLY A 315 -5.40 32.31 -11.53
N PRO A 316 -4.87 32.71 -10.36
CA PRO A 316 -4.26 31.79 -9.43
C PRO A 316 -5.29 30.76 -8.94
N GLU A 317 -4.89 29.50 -8.86
CA GLU A 317 -5.59 28.48 -8.08
C GLU A 317 -5.40 28.80 -6.58
N SER A 318 -6.39 28.49 -5.75
CA SER A 318 -6.25 28.63 -4.30
C SER A 318 -5.16 27.68 -3.80
N ALA A 319 -4.00 28.24 -3.48
CA ALA A 319 -2.82 27.48 -3.05
C ALA A 319 -3.12 26.61 -1.81
N PRO A 320 -2.45 25.46 -1.65
CA PRO A 320 -2.24 24.89 -0.33
C PRO A 320 -1.61 25.96 0.56
N GLU A 321 -2.23 26.26 1.70
CA GLU A 321 -1.97 27.48 2.48
C GLU A 321 -0.47 27.63 2.85
N PRO A 322 0.22 28.69 2.35
CA PRO A 322 1.63 28.91 2.63
C PRO A 322 1.83 29.55 4.01
N ALA A 323 2.94 29.24 4.66
CA ALA A 323 3.27 29.77 5.98
C ALA A 323 3.61 31.28 5.93
N ALA A 324 2.90 32.07 6.73
CA ALA A 324 3.23 33.46 7.05
C ALA A 324 3.07 33.69 8.57
N ALA A 325 3.83 34.65 9.13
CA ALA A 325 4.06 34.72 10.56
C ALA A 325 3.27 35.82 11.31
N ASN A 326 2.91 35.47 12.54
CA ASN A 326 2.79 36.32 13.74
C ASN A 326 1.64 37.34 13.92
N ASP A 327 1.29 37.44 15.20
CA ASP A 327 0.68 38.55 15.96
C ASP A 327 -0.82 38.87 15.82
N GLY A 328 -1.58 38.66 16.91
CA GLY A 328 -2.83 39.38 17.18
C GLY A 328 -4.02 38.59 17.78
N VAL A 329 -4.31 38.87 19.06
CA VAL A 329 -5.63 38.69 19.73
C VAL A 329 -6.74 39.38 18.88
N VAL A 330 -8.01 38.98 18.77
CA VAL A 330 -9.05 38.69 19.81
C VAL A 330 -10.20 37.79 19.27
N ASN A 331 -10.90 37.10 20.19
CA ASN A 331 -12.13 36.30 19.98
C ASN A 331 -13.35 37.09 19.42
N VAL A 332 -14.33 36.38 18.84
CA VAL A 332 -15.69 36.11 19.40
C VAL A 332 -16.50 35.21 18.44
N ALA A 333 -17.44 34.41 18.97
CA ALA A 333 -18.15 33.34 18.26
C ALA A 333 -19.42 33.79 17.50
N HIS A 334 -19.87 32.98 16.52
CA HIS A 334 -21.21 32.35 16.59
C HIS A 334 -21.47 31.21 15.57
N THR A 335 -21.67 30.00 16.09
CA THR A 335 -22.58 28.90 15.64
C THR A 335 -22.99 28.74 14.17
N SER A 336 -22.62 27.60 13.55
CA SER A 336 -23.53 26.74 12.76
C SER A 336 -22.96 25.31 12.61
N ARG A 337 -23.81 24.31 12.29
CA ARG A 337 -23.52 22.86 12.32
C ARG A 337 -22.89 22.34 11.02
N THR A 338 -22.11 21.25 11.09
CA THR A 338 -21.72 20.42 9.93
C THR A 338 -21.62 18.93 10.28
N ALA A 339 -22.22 18.10 9.43
CA ALA A 339 -21.94 16.68 9.10
C ALA A 339 -21.60 15.65 10.21
N ALA A 340 -22.36 14.55 10.21
CA ALA A 340 -21.88 13.25 10.71
C ALA A 340 -20.94 12.58 9.68
N ALA A 341 -20.37 11.42 10.04
CA ALA A 341 -19.53 10.62 9.15
C ALA A 341 -19.78 9.11 9.36
N PRO A 342 -19.85 8.29 8.28
CA PRO A 342 -20.26 6.89 8.37
C PRO A 342 -19.08 5.93 8.66
N PRO A 343 -19.36 4.72 9.20
CA PRO A 343 -18.35 3.83 9.79
C PRO A 343 -17.62 2.92 8.77
N ALA A 344 -16.54 2.29 9.24
CA ALA A 344 -15.60 1.54 8.41
C ALA A 344 -15.68 0.00 8.55
N GLY A 345 -15.52 -0.68 7.42
CA GLY A 345 -15.32 -2.12 7.27
C GLY A 345 -15.38 -2.45 5.77
N ASP A 346 -14.37 -3.13 5.20
CA ASP A 346 -14.12 -3.05 3.75
C ASP A 346 -15.36 -3.36 2.88
N VAL A 347 -15.91 -2.29 2.31
CA VAL A 347 -17.10 -2.29 1.47
C VAL A 347 -16.85 -3.08 0.19
N LEU A 348 -15.61 -3.13 -0.31
CA LEU A 348 -15.25 -3.91 -1.50
C LEU A 348 -15.45 -5.41 -1.22
N ALA A 349 -14.88 -5.93 -0.13
CA ALA A 349 -15.05 -7.32 0.28
C ALA A 349 -16.49 -7.69 0.66
N GLN A 350 -17.30 -6.74 1.16
CA GLN A 350 -18.73 -6.97 1.44
C GLN A 350 -19.55 -7.09 0.15
N LEU A 351 -19.38 -6.15 -0.79
CA LEU A 351 -20.02 -6.20 -2.11
C LEU A 351 -19.61 -7.46 -2.89
N MET A 352 -18.33 -7.86 -2.82
CA MET A 352 -17.82 -9.09 -3.44
C MET A 352 -18.42 -10.40 -2.88
N ARG A 353 -19.25 -10.36 -1.82
CA ARG A 353 -20.01 -11.52 -1.32
C ARG A 353 -21.43 -11.58 -1.87
N LEU A 354 -21.98 -10.47 -2.35
CA LEU A 354 -23.32 -10.41 -2.95
C LEU A 354 -23.35 -11.08 -4.32
N ARG A 355 -24.56 -11.49 -4.73
CA ARG A 355 -24.87 -12.12 -6.03
C ARG A 355 -26.09 -11.44 -6.61
N PHE A 356 -26.08 -11.08 -7.89
CA PHE A 356 -27.20 -10.36 -8.50
C PHE A 356 -28.52 -11.16 -8.50
N ALA A 357 -28.45 -12.49 -8.60
CA ALA A 357 -29.59 -13.38 -8.43
C ALA A 357 -29.13 -14.81 -8.09
N SER A 358 -30.06 -15.68 -7.72
CA SER A 358 -29.79 -17.12 -7.60
C SER A 358 -29.26 -17.69 -8.92
N GLY A 359 -28.15 -18.41 -8.86
CA GLY A 359 -27.45 -18.95 -10.05
C GLY A 359 -26.34 -18.06 -10.62
N TYR A 360 -26.21 -16.80 -10.19
CA TYR A 360 -25.04 -15.96 -10.53
C TYR A 360 -23.84 -16.26 -9.62
N PRO A 361 -22.60 -16.07 -10.11
CA PRO A 361 -21.42 -15.99 -9.24
C PRO A 361 -21.51 -14.77 -8.32
N THR A 362 -20.66 -14.75 -7.29
CA THR A 362 -20.46 -13.56 -6.46
C THR A 362 -19.77 -12.45 -7.24
N MET A 363 -20.02 -11.19 -6.87
CA MET A 363 -19.47 -10.03 -7.59
C MET A 363 -17.93 -10.05 -7.63
N THR A 364 -17.37 -9.69 -8.78
CA THR A 364 -15.92 -9.50 -8.93
C THR A 364 -15.46 -8.19 -8.30
N ALA A 365 -14.15 -8.07 -8.07
CA ALA A 365 -13.56 -6.83 -7.57
C ALA A 365 -13.75 -5.63 -8.53
N GLU A 366 -13.99 -5.87 -9.83
CA GLU A 366 -14.37 -4.81 -10.77
C GLU A 366 -15.80 -4.34 -10.50
N GLN A 367 -16.75 -5.28 -10.39
CA GLN A 367 -18.16 -5.00 -10.16
C GLN A 367 -18.40 -4.27 -8.84
N ALA A 368 -17.67 -4.66 -7.78
CA ALA A 368 -17.71 -3.98 -6.50
C ALA A 368 -17.10 -2.55 -6.55
N ARG A 369 -15.96 -2.34 -7.25
CA ARG A 369 -15.40 -0.98 -7.48
C ARG A 369 -16.34 -0.09 -8.28
N ASN A 370 -17.04 -0.63 -9.27
CA ASN A 370 -18.00 0.13 -10.08
C ASN A 370 -19.24 0.54 -9.25
N ALA A 371 -19.74 -0.33 -8.35
CA ALA A 371 -20.78 0.05 -7.39
C ALA A 371 -20.34 1.15 -6.41
N ILE A 372 -19.13 1.02 -5.84
CA ILE A 372 -18.52 2.07 -4.99
C ILE A 372 -18.42 3.41 -5.75
N THR A 373 -18.10 3.37 -7.05
CA THR A 373 -17.98 4.57 -7.88
C THR A 373 -19.33 5.26 -8.11
N ILE A 374 -20.40 4.49 -8.35
CA ILE A 374 -21.77 5.03 -8.46
C ILE A 374 -22.21 5.65 -7.13
N ALA A 375 -21.92 5.00 -6.00
CA ALA A 375 -22.23 5.54 -4.67
C ALA A 375 -21.43 6.79 -4.32
N GLN A 376 -20.15 6.89 -4.70
CA GLN A 376 -19.39 8.12 -4.49
C GLN A 376 -19.99 9.28 -5.29
N VAL A 377 -20.37 9.08 -6.55
CA VAL A 377 -21.08 10.10 -7.34
C VAL A 377 -22.43 10.47 -6.71
N ALA A 378 -23.16 9.50 -6.14
CA ALA A 378 -24.41 9.79 -5.43
C ALA A 378 -24.18 10.65 -4.17
N ARG A 379 -23.11 10.42 -3.41
CA ARG A 379 -22.71 11.27 -2.26
C ARG A 379 -22.27 12.66 -2.71
N ASP A 380 -21.42 12.76 -3.73
CA ASP A 380 -20.96 14.03 -4.31
C ASP A 380 -22.12 14.94 -4.74
N LEU A 381 -23.25 14.34 -5.15
CA LEU A 381 -24.45 15.01 -5.64
C LEU A 381 -25.61 15.03 -4.63
N GLN A 382 -25.37 14.57 -3.40
CA GLN A 382 -26.37 14.49 -2.31
C GLN A 382 -27.68 13.76 -2.70
N ILE A 383 -27.57 12.74 -3.58
CA ILE A 383 -28.72 11.96 -4.05
C ILE A 383 -29.30 11.13 -2.88
N PRO A 384 -30.61 11.21 -2.58
CA PRO A 384 -31.24 10.38 -1.54
C PRO A 384 -31.06 8.88 -1.80
N ARG A 385 -31.11 8.05 -0.74
CA ARG A 385 -30.89 6.58 -0.82
C ARG A 385 -31.65 5.91 -1.96
N ARG A 386 -32.91 6.31 -2.20
CA ARG A 386 -33.76 5.81 -3.29
C ARG A 386 -33.15 6.01 -4.68
N GLY A 387 -32.50 7.16 -4.92
CA GLY A 387 -31.85 7.46 -6.21
C GLY A 387 -30.58 6.64 -6.44
N LEU A 388 -29.81 6.36 -5.38
CA LEU A 388 -28.67 5.45 -5.45
C LEU A 388 -29.12 4.01 -5.80
N GLN A 389 -30.17 3.51 -5.15
CA GLN A 389 -30.76 2.19 -5.46
C GLN A 389 -31.22 2.09 -6.92
N ILE A 390 -31.87 3.13 -7.45
CA ILE A 390 -32.27 3.22 -8.87
C ILE A 390 -31.05 3.16 -9.80
N ALA A 391 -29.96 3.87 -9.49
CA ALA A 391 -28.73 3.85 -10.28
C ALA A 391 -28.02 2.49 -10.26
N ILE A 392 -27.91 1.86 -9.08
CA ILE A 392 -27.31 0.53 -8.93
C ILE A 392 -28.11 -0.53 -9.69
N ALA A 393 -29.44 -0.58 -9.52
CA ALA A 393 -30.29 -1.53 -10.25
C ALA A 393 -30.19 -1.34 -11.77
N THR A 394 -30.08 -0.09 -12.24
CA THR A 394 -29.84 0.21 -13.65
C THR A 394 -28.50 -0.34 -14.12
N ALA A 395 -27.39 -0.03 -13.43
CA ALA A 395 -26.07 -0.52 -13.84
C ALA A 395 -25.92 -2.06 -13.74
N ILE A 396 -26.65 -2.70 -12.82
CA ILE A 396 -26.77 -4.17 -12.77
C ILE A 396 -27.54 -4.68 -13.99
N GLN A 397 -28.68 -4.07 -14.35
CA GLN A 397 -29.43 -4.49 -15.53
C GLN A 397 -28.60 -4.35 -16.81
N GLU A 398 -28.07 -3.15 -17.06
CA GLU A 398 -27.40 -2.78 -18.31
C GLU A 398 -26.05 -3.47 -18.51
N SER A 399 -25.19 -3.51 -17.49
CA SER A 399 -23.80 -4.00 -17.64
C SER A 399 -23.38 -5.07 -16.63
N LYS A 400 -24.26 -5.44 -15.70
CA LYS A 400 -23.91 -6.28 -14.52
C LYS A 400 -22.73 -5.67 -13.74
N LEU A 401 -22.68 -4.33 -13.67
CA LEU A 401 -21.59 -3.54 -13.07
C LEU A 401 -20.20 -3.75 -13.69
N VAL A 402 -20.08 -4.23 -14.94
CA VAL A 402 -18.81 -4.33 -15.67
C VAL A 402 -18.67 -3.13 -16.61
N ASN A 403 -17.48 -2.52 -16.73
CA ASN A 403 -17.31 -1.34 -17.59
C ASN A 403 -17.14 -1.72 -19.08
N LEU A 404 -18.24 -2.19 -19.69
CA LEU A 404 -18.23 -2.84 -21.00
C LEU A 404 -17.79 -1.90 -22.14
N ASN A 405 -16.88 -2.41 -22.97
CA ASN A 405 -16.37 -1.72 -24.16
C ASN A 405 -17.13 -2.07 -25.46
N SER A 406 -18.23 -2.83 -25.36
CA SER A 406 -19.18 -3.14 -26.43
C SER A 406 -20.57 -3.43 -25.85
N GLY A 407 -21.59 -3.51 -26.72
CA GLY A 407 -23.00 -3.69 -26.35
C GLY A 407 -23.91 -3.76 -27.59
N ASP A 408 -25.21 -3.48 -27.44
CA ASP A 408 -26.13 -3.34 -28.58
C ASP A 408 -25.85 -2.05 -29.37
N ARG A 409 -25.68 -2.21 -30.69
CA ARG A 409 -25.35 -1.15 -31.65
C ARG A 409 -24.03 -0.41 -31.32
N ASP A 410 -24.12 0.55 -30.40
CA ASP A 410 -23.06 1.44 -29.93
C ASP A 410 -23.19 1.72 -28.42
N SER A 411 -23.89 0.86 -27.67
CA SER A 411 -24.04 0.96 -26.22
C SER A 411 -22.77 0.53 -25.48
N LEU A 412 -22.41 1.30 -24.45
CA LEU A 412 -21.10 1.26 -23.83
C LEU A 412 -21.16 1.66 -22.35
N GLY A 413 -20.19 1.18 -21.56
CA GLY A 413 -20.01 1.54 -20.16
C GLY A 413 -21.05 0.94 -19.21
N LEU A 414 -20.99 1.38 -17.94
CA LEU A 414 -21.80 0.85 -16.83
C LEU A 414 -23.30 0.95 -17.07
N PHE A 415 -23.74 2.00 -17.75
CA PHE A 415 -25.13 2.33 -17.99
C PHE A 415 -25.58 2.03 -19.44
N GLN A 416 -24.76 1.38 -20.26
CA GLN A 416 -25.04 1.09 -21.69
C GLN A 416 -25.58 2.31 -22.48
N GLN A 417 -25.05 3.48 -22.13
CA GLN A 417 -25.33 4.73 -22.80
C GLN A 417 -24.81 4.69 -24.25
N ARG A 418 -25.39 5.49 -25.15
CA ARG A 418 -25.16 5.41 -26.61
C ARG A 418 -24.75 6.76 -27.22
N PRO A 419 -23.58 6.87 -27.88
CA PRO A 419 -23.15 8.12 -28.52
C PRO A 419 -24.10 8.62 -29.60
N SER A 420 -24.65 7.72 -30.42
CA SER A 420 -25.62 8.06 -31.48
C SER A 420 -26.96 8.59 -30.96
N THR A 421 -27.20 8.56 -29.64
CA THR A 421 -28.38 9.15 -28.99
C THR A 421 -28.03 10.28 -28.03
N GLY A 422 -26.84 10.89 -28.14
CA GLY A 422 -26.48 12.12 -27.43
C GLY A 422 -26.00 11.95 -25.98
N TRP A 423 -25.74 10.73 -25.50
CA TRP A 423 -25.25 10.50 -24.13
C TRP A 423 -23.78 10.90 -23.88
N GLY A 424 -23.01 11.19 -24.93
CA GLY A 424 -21.59 11.54 -24.83
C GLY A 424 -20.74 10.78 -25.86
N SER A 425 -19.44 11.10 -25.94
CA SER A 425 -18.51 10.31 -26.74
C SER A 425 -18.20 8.95 -26.10
N ARG A 426 -17.67 8.01 -26.90
CA ARG A 426 -17.27 6.67 -26.44
C ARG A 426 -16.45 6.68 -25.15
N ALA A 427 -15.51 7.62 -25.01
CA ALA A 427 -14.64 7.70 -23.83
C ALA A 427 -15.34 8.26 -22.58
N GLU A 428 -16.35 9.12 -22.74
CA GLU A 428 -17.08 9.71 -21.61
C GLU A 428 -18.04 8.68 -21.00
N ILE A 429 -18.78 7.95 -21.83
CA ILE A 429 -19.72 6.91 -21.36
C ILE A 429 -19.02 5.63 -20.87
N THR A 430 -17.81 5.30 -21.35
CA THR A 430 -16.96 4.25 -20.73
C THR A 430 -16.14 4.77 -19.55
N THR A 431 -16.40 5.98 -19.04
CA THR A 431 -15.84 6.47 -17.77
C THR A 431 -16.91 6.31 -16.67
N PRO A 432 -16.71 5.42 -15.67
CA PRO A 432 -17.68 5.18 -14.59
C PRO A 432 -18.24 6.42 -13.90
N VAL A 433 -17.37 7.38 -13.54
CA VAL A 433 -17.78 8.64 -12.87
C VAL A 433 -18.64 9.51 -13.78
N LEU A 434 -18.30 9.61 -15.07
CA LEU A 434 -19.01 10.48 -16.02
C LEU A 434 -20.37 9.89 -16.42
N SER A 435 -20.41 8.59 -16.75
CA SER A 435 -21.66 7.88 -17.05
C SER A 435 -22.64 7.85 -15.87
N ALA A 436 -22.14 7.73 -14.63
CA ALA A 436 -22.96 7.87 -13.41
C ALA A 436 -23.49 9.30 -13.22
N ARG A 437 -22.66 10.34 -13.41
CA ARG A 437 -23.12 11.74 -13.35
C ARG A 437 -24.18 12.02 -14.42
N ALA A 438 -24.03 11.46 -15.61
CA ALA A 438 -25.02 11.55 -16.69
C ALA A 438 -26.32 10.83 -16.35
N PHE A 439 -26.25 9.66 -15.69
CA PHE A 439 -27.44 8.97 -15.20
C PHE A 439 -28.24 9.80 -14.18
N PHE A 440 -27.58 10.58 -13.32
CA PHE A 440 -28.27 11.46 -12.37
C PHE A 440 -28.76 12.78 -12.97
N GLY A 441 -28.16 13.28 -14.06
CA GLY A 441 -28.50 14.53 -14.76
C GLY A 441 -27.41 15.62 -14.67
N GLU A 442 -26.39 15.38 -13.85
CA GLU A 442 -25.37 16.35 -13.45
C GLU A 442 -24.08 16.23 -14.31
N ALA A 443 -24.25 16.15 -15.63
CA ALA A 443 -23.15 15.93 -16.58
C ALA A 443 -23.16 16.86 -17.79
N GLN A 444 -22.14 17.71 -17.88
CA GLN A 444 -21.96 18.70 -18.95
C GLN A 444 -21.70 18.11 -20.36
N HIS A 445 -21.53 16.79 -20.51
CA HIS A 445 -21.24 16.12 -21.79
C HIS A 445 -22.48 15.51 -22.47
N THR A 446 -23.67 15.62 -21.86
CA THR A 446 -24.94 15.22 -22.48
C THR A 446 -26.01 16.30 -22.31
N GLY A 447 -27.01 16.29 -23.20
CA GLY A 447 -28.27 17.03 -23.05
C GLY A 447 -29.47 16.11 -22.85
N ASN A 448 -29.25 14.82 -22.57
CA ASN A 448 -30.31 13.89 -22.19
C ASN A 448 -30.67 14.09 -20.71
N PRO A 449 -31.96 14.09 -20.34
CA PRO A 449 -32.36 14.21 -18.94
C PRO A 449 -31.93 12.98 -18.15
N GLY A 450 -31.27 13.20 -17.02
CA GLY A 450 -30.97 12.17 -16.03
C GLY A 450 -32.08 12.06 -14.98
N LEU A 451 -31.84 11.27 -13.94
CA LEU A 451 -32.84 10.94 -12.91
C LEU A 451 -33.44 12.18 -12.24
N LEU A 452 -32.64 13.20 -11.91
CA LEU A 452 -33.11 14.42 -11.25
C LEU A 452 -34.00 15.29 -12.16
N ASP A 453 -33.83 15.21 -13.48
CA ASP A 453 -34.63 15.95 -14.47
C ASP A 453 -36.04 15.37 -14.66
N ILE A 454 -36.31 14.15 -14.17
CA ILE A 454 -37.59 13.45 -14.34
C ILE A 454 -38.60 13.91 -13.25
N PRO A 455 -39.68 14.64 -13.59
CA PRO A 455 -40.59 15.16 -12.57
C PRO A 455 -41.29 14.04 -11.79
N GLY A 456 -41.11 14.04 -10.47
CA GLY A 456 -41.74 13.08 -9.57
C GLY A 456 -41.08 11.71 -9.49
N TRP A 457 -39.84 11.53 -9.97
CA TRP A 457 -39.10 10.25 -9.93
C TRP A 457 -39.08 9.59 -8.54
N GLN A 458 -39.11 10.38 -7.46
CA GLN A 458 -39.18 9.91 -6.08
C GLN A 458 -40.44 9.05 -5.82
N SER A 459 -41.55 9.38 -6.48
CA SER A 459 -42.84 8.68 -6.37
C SER A 459 -43.05 7.56 -7.40
N MET A 460 -42.16 7.46 -8.39
CA MET A 460 -42.18 6.38 -9.37
C MET A 460 -41.68 5.06 -8.76
N THR A 461 -42.06 3.92 -9.34
CA THR A 461 -41.36 2.65 -9.06
C THR A 461 -39.92 2.74 -9.58
N LEU A 462 -38.99 1.95 -9.01
CA LEU A 462 -37.59 1.93 -9.45
C LEU A 462 -37.48 1.74 -10.97
N THR A 463 -38.29 0.82 -11.49
CA THR A 463 -38.41 0.49 -12.92
C THR A 463 -38.89 1.66 -13.77
N GLN A 464 -39.92 2.39 -13.31
CA GLN A 464 -40.42 3.58 -14.01
C GLN A 464 -39.37 4.70 -14.06
N ALA A 465 -38.67 4.93 -12.95
CA ALA A 465 -37.61 5.94 -12.86
C ALA A 465 -36.40 5.59 -13.75
N ALA A 466 -35.90 4.35 -13.68
CA ALA A 466 -34.81 3.87 -14.53
C ALA A 466 -35.17 3.96 -16.03
N GLN A 467 -36.39 3.55 -16.40
CA GLN A 467 -36.87 3.60 -17.79
C GLN A 467 -37.09 5.03 -18.31
N ALA A 468 -37.48 5.98 -17.45
CA ALA A 468 -37.64 7.39 -17.85
C ALA A 468 -36.30 8.01 -18.31
N VAL A 469 -35.20 7.61 -17.66
CA VAL A 469 -33.83 7.98 -18.03
C VAL A 469 -33.36 7.17 -19.25
N GLN A 470 -33.33 5.84 -19.16
CA GLN A 470 -32.68 4.97 -20.15
C GLN A 470 -33.46 4.78 -21.46
N ARG A 471 -34.79 4.78 -21.40
CA ARG A 471 -35.68 4.51 -22.55
C ARG A 471 -35.37 3.19 -23.25
N SER A 472 -35.07 2.15 -22.46
CA SER A 472 -34.69 0.81 -22.91
C SER A 472 -35.83 0.09 -23.63
N GLY A 473 -35.49 -0.90 -24.45
CA GLY A 473 -36.44 -1.78 -25.14
C GLY A 473 -37.14 -2.79 -24.23
N TYR A 474 -36.67 -2.95 -22.99
CA TYR A 474 -37.19 -3.89 -21.99
C TYR A 474 -37.54 -3.16 -20.69
N PRO A 475 -38.60 -2.33 -20.68
CA PRO A 475 -38.89 -1.40 -19.58
C PRO A 475 -38.97 -2.07 -18.21
N ASP A 476 -39.55 -3.27 -18.12
CA ASP A 476 -39.79 -3.96 -16.85
C ASP A 476 -38.57 -4.68 -16.27
N ALA A 477 -37.45 -4.75 -17.02
CA ALA A 477 -36.31 -5.59 -16.67
C ALA A 477 -35.50 -5.13 -15.44
N TYR A 478 -35.69 -3.89 -14.99
CA TYR A 478 -35.00 -3.34 -13.81
C TYR A 478 -35.53 -3.91 -12.49
N ALA A 479 -36.81 -4.31 -12.43
CA ALA A 479 -37.49 -4.73 -11.19
C ALA A 479 -36.81 -5.93 -10.49
N GLN A 480 -36.26 -6.86 -11.27
CA GLN A 480 -35.62 -8.08 -10.73
C GLN A 480 -34.34 -7.82 -9.92
N TRP A 481 -33.80 -6.58 -9.96
CA TRP A 481 -32.60 -6.18 -9.23
C TRP A 481 -32.90 -5.25 -8.04
N GLU A 482 -34.17 -4.94 -7.76
CA GLU A 482 -34.55 -3.95 -6.74
C GLU A 482 -34.06 -4.34 -5.33
N ASP A 483 -34.18 -5.61 -4.95
CA ASP A 483 -33.70 -6.15 -3.67
C ASP A 483 -32.17 -6.07 -3.53
N VAL A 484 -31.42 -6.65 -4.48
CA VAL A 484 -29.95 -6.67 -4.43
C VAL A 484 -29.33 -5.28 -4.63
N ALA A 485 -30.01 -4.38 -5.36
CA ALA A 485 -29.62 -2.98 -5.40
C ALA A 485 -29.89 -2.29 -4.06
N GLY A 486 -30.90 -2.74 -3.29
CA GLY A 486 -31.11 -2.38 -1.90
C GLY A 486 -29.92 -2.80 -1.04
N ASP A 487 -29.57 -4.10 -1.02
CA ASP A 487 -28.42 -4.64 -0.27
C ASP A 487 -27.12 -3.87 -0.58
N ILE A 488 -26.83 -3.66 -1.88
CA ILE A 488 -25.66 -2.91 -2.34
C ILE A 488 -25.72 -1.45 -1.86
N THR A 489 -26.91 -0.82 -1.84
CA THR A 489 -27.09 0.56 -1.40
C THR A 489 -26.92 0.70 0.12
N ASP A 490 -27.42 -0.24 0.92
CA ASP A 490 -27.25 -0.21 2.38
C ASP A 490 -25.78 -0.43 2.78
N LEU A 491 -25.05 -1.29 2.06
CA LEU A 491 -23.58 -1.41 2.19
C LEU A 491 -22.80 -0.15 1.77
N LEU A 492 -23.44 0.83 1.12
CA LEU A 492 -22.79 2.02 0.54
C LEU A 492 -23.31 3.36 1.10
N GLY A 493 -24.40 3.37 1.86
CA GLY A 493 -25.27 4.54 2.04
C GLY A 493 -25.34 5.17 3.43
N GLY A 494 -24.36 4.93 4.31
CA GLY A 494 -24.44 5.25 5.75
C GLY A 494 -24.60 6.72 6.17
N ASP A 495 -24.53 7.69 5.25
CA ASP A 495 -24.82 9.12 5.51
C ASP A 495 -25.34 9.79 4.22
N LEU A 496 -26.64 9.61 3.94
CA LEU A 496 -27.40 10.36 2.93
C LEU A 496 -28.66 10.92 3.62
N PRO A 497 -28.86 12.25 3.67
CA PRO A 497 -29.88 12.84 4.55
C PRO A 497 -31.29 12.80 3.95
N ASP A 498 -32.23 12.23 4.69
CA ASP A 498 -33.68 12.48 4.55
C ASP A 498 -34.17 13.49 5.60
N LEU A 499 -35.23 14.25 5.28
CA LEU A 499 -35.84 15.30 6.12
C LEU A 499 -37.37 15.34 5.88
N PRO A 500 -38.19 15.73 6.87
CA PRO A 500 -38.32 15.12 8.20
C PRO A 500 -39.80 14.91 8.65
N ASP A 501 -39.99 14.34 9.84
CA ASP A 501 -41.22 14.31 10.68
C ASP A 501 -42.54 13.72 10.12
N ASP A 502 -42.87 12.50 10.55
CA ASP A 502 -44.11 12.30 11.33
C ASP A 502 -43.87 11.41 12.58
N GLY A 503 -44.20 11.95 13.76
CA GLY A 503 -43.73 11.40 15.04
C GLY A 503 -44.52 10.18 15.53
N SER A 504 -43.96 8.98 15.39
CA SER A 504 -44.40 7.78 16.11
C SER A 504 -43.22 6.91 16.58
N THR A 505 -43.36 6.26 17.74
CA THR A 505 -42.25 5.64 18.49
C THR A 505 -42.35 4.11 18.55
N THR A 506 -41.35 3.41 18.04
CA THR A 506 -40.99 2.01 18.39
C THR A 506 -39.62 1.66 17.77
N ASP A 507 -38.78 0.79 18.31
CA ASP A 507 -38.42 0.47 19.70
C ASP A 507 -37.15 -0.40 19.61
N VAL A 508 -36.01 -0.02 20.22
CA VAL A 508 -34.70 -0.67 19.96
C VAL A 508 -34.08 -1.21 21.24
N ALA A 509 -34.66 -2.28 21.77
CA ALA A 509 -34.25 -2.89 23.03
C ALA A 509 -32.97 -3.73 22.88
N ASN A 510 -31.80 -3.12 23.16
CA ASN A 510 -30.76 -3.64 24.08
C ASN A 510 -29.40 -2.91 24.04
N CYS A 511 -29.24 -1.84 23.24
CA CYS A 511 -28.20 -0.84 23.46
C CYS A 511 -28.81 0.38 24.18
N GLN A 512 -29.22 0.21 25.44
CA GLN A 512 -29.77 1.32 26.24
C GLN A 512 -28.66 2.14 26.92
N GLY A 513 -28.76 3.46 26.80
CA GLY A 513 -28.30 4.41 27.82
C GLY A 513 -26.92 5.03 27.60
N ASP A 514 -25.88 4.21 27.55
CA ASP A 514 -24.53 4.70 27.86
C ASP A 514 -23.80 5.30 26.65
N THR A 515 -23.48 6.59 26.77
CA THR A 515 -22.36 7.20 26.04
C THR A 515 -21.07 6.47 26.41
N VAL A 516 -20.40 5.87 25.43
CA VAL A 516 -19.09 5.23 25.61
C VAL A 516 -18.13 6.23 26.23
N ASN A 517 -17.82 6.08 27.52
CA ASN A 517 -17.17 7.12 28.30
C ASN A 517 -15.75 7.43 27.76
N PRO A 518 -15.37 8.71 27.66
CA PRO A 518 -14.02 9.12 27.28
C PRO A 518 -12.94 8.40 28.11
N ILE A 519 -11.99 7.75 27.45
CA ILE A 519 -10.84 7.10 28.10
C ILE A 519 -9.74 8.15 28.22
N THR A 520 -9.35 8.49 29.46
CA THR A 520 -8.20 9.36 29.72
C THR A 520 -6.96 8.52 30.02
N VAL A 521 -6.02 8.54 29.08
CA VAL A 521 -4.70 7.90 29.20
C VAL A 521 -3.64 8.93 29.60
N GLY A 522 -2.56 8.48 30.24
CA GLY A 522 -1.43 9.33 30.62
C GLY A 522 -0.07 8.69 30.43
N THR A 523 0.99 9.50 30.37
CA THR A 523 2.37 9.01 30.43
C THR A 523 3.26 9.93 31.28
N LEU A 524 4.17 9.31 32.04
CA LEU A 524 5.11 10.01 32.92
C LEU A 524 6.38 9.19 33.15
N ASN A 525 7.54 9.72 32.75
CA ASN A 525 8.83 9.22 33.22
C ASN A 525 8.98 9.59 34.70
N LEU A 526 9.09 8.59 35.58
CA LEU A 526 9.08 8.81 37.04
C LEU A 526 10.42 9.25 37.61
N LEU A 527 11.50 9.31 36.81
CA LEU A 527 12.90 9.43 37.24
C LEU A 527 13.29 8.34 38.25
N GLY A 528 14.07 7.38 37.80
CA GLY A 528 14.30 6.14 38.55
C GLY A 528 14.99 6.31 39.91
N ALA A 529 14.75 5.37 40.83
CA ALA A 529 15.41 5.31 42.14
C ALA A 529 16.94 5.40 42.01
N GLY A 530 17.53 4.79 40.98
CA GLY A 530 18.97 4.83 40.69
C GLY A 530 19.51 6.19 40.21
N HIS A 531 18.67 7.22 40.15
CA HIS A 531 19.04 8.61 39.95
C HIS A 531 18.83 9.47 41.20
N THR A 532 18.23 8.92 42.27
CA THR A 532 17.79 9.67 43.47
C THR A 532 17.96 8.91 44.79
N ASP A 533 18.66 7.77 44.83
CA ASP A 533 18.85 6.96 46.03
C ASP A 533 19.97 7.55 46.93
N GLN A 534 20.95 8.25 46.36
CA GLN A 534 21.99 8.97 47.13
C GLN A 534 21.80 10.50 47.08
N PRO A 535 21.95 11.22 48.21
CA PRO A 535 21.94 12.69 48.24
C PRO A 535 23.02 13.29 47.34
N GLY A 536 22.61 13.85 46.21
CA GLY A 536 23.49 14.52 45.24
C GLY A 536 23.52 13.91 43.84
N GLU A 537 22.98 12.70 43.62
CA GLU A 537 22.93 12.07 42.29
C GLU A 537 22.13 12.89 41.26
N ARG A 538 21.00 13.46 41.67
CA ARG A 538 20.23 14.47 40.92
C ARG A 538 20.04 15.72 41.79
N PRO A 539 20.90 16.76 41.65
CA PRO A 539 20.88 17.92 42.53
C PRO A 539 19.51 18.59 42.68
N GLY A 540 19.01 18.60 43.91
CA GLY A 540 17.76 19.25 44.28
C GLY A 540 16.49 18.49 43.90
N TYR A 541 16.57 17.19 43.59
CA TYR A 541 15.44 16.25 43.64
C TYR A 541 15.43 15.52 44.98
N ASP A 542 14.25 15.12 45.44
CA ASP A 542 14.08 14.28 46.62
C ASP A 542 14.18 12.78 46.27
N THR A 543 14.36 11.95 47.29
CA THR A 543 14.39 10.48 47.15
C THR A 543 13.07 9.94 46.58
N TRP A 544 13.13 8.83 45.82
CA TRP A 544 11.98 8.31 45.07
C TRP A 544 10.76 7.99 45.94
N ASP A 545 10.97 7.62 47.21
CA ASP A 545 9.93 7.27 48.18
C ASP A 545 9.08 8.47 48.61
N LYS A 546 9.67 9.67 48.60
CA LYS A 546 8.97 10.95 48.82
C LYS A 546 8.28 11.45 47.56
N ARG A 547 8.87 11.21 46.39
CA ARG A 547 8.33 11.68 45.09
C ARG A 547 7.14 10.85 44.60
N LEU A 548 7.19 9.53 44.76
CA LEU A 548 6.16 8.60 44.24
C LEU A 548 4.72 8.90 44.74
N PRO A 549 4.47 9.23 46.05
CA PRO A 549 3.14 9.63 46.54
C PRO A 549 2.66 11.01 46.09
N GLY A 550 3.55 11.81 45.50
CA GLY A 550 3.19 13.01 44.74
C GLY A 550 2.82 12.65 43.31
N ALA A 551 3.71 11.95 42.60
CA ALA A 551 3.52 11.58 41.19
C ALA A 551 2.23 10.76 40.94
N MET A 552 1.98 9.73 41.75
CA MET A 552 0.73 8.94 41.67
C MET A 552 -0.51 9.81 41.92
N ARG A 553 -0.43 10.79 42.83
CA ARG A 553 -1.54 11.71 43.12
C ARG A 553 -1.77 12.70 41.99
N THR A 554 -0.73 13.12 41.26
CA THR A 554 -0.89 13.96 40.06
C THR A 554 -1.59 13.17 38.95
N ILE A 555 -1.22 11.91 38.73
CA ILE A 555 -1.91 11.00 37.78
C ILE A 555 -3.39 10.84 38.16
N GLU A 556 -3.69 10.63 39.44
CA GLU A 556 -5.07 10.51 39.95
C GLU A 556 -5.88 11.80 39.83
N ASN A 557 -5.27 12.95 40.15
CA ASN A 557 -5.91 14.27 40.03
C ASN A 557 -6.20 14.65 38.57
N ALA A 558 -5.41 14.14 37.62
CA ALA A 558 -5.60 14.35 36.18
C ALA A 558 -6.69 13.45 35.56
N GLY A 559 -7.38 12.63 36.36
CA GLY A 559 -8.45 11.75 35.87
C GLY A 559 -7.98 10.62 34.96
N VAL A 560 -6.69 10.28 34.98
CA VAL A 560 -6.12 9.20 34.18
C VAL A 560 -6.53 7.86 34.79
N SER A 561 -7.13 6.97 34.00
CA SER A 561 -7.42 5.59 34.44
C SER A 561 -6.51 4.52 33.83
N ILE A 562 -5.68 4.87 32.84
CA ILE A 562 -4.56 4.03 32.35
C ILE A 562 -3.32 4.89 32.12
N ALA A 563 -2.17 4.55 32.72
CA ALA A 563 -0.93 5.29 32.56
C ALA A 563 0.27 4.42 32.14
N GLY A 564 1.07 4.90 31.19
CA GLY A 564 2.42 4.42 30.95
C GLY A 564 3.42 5.11 31.89
N LEU A 565 4.28 4.34 32.55
CA LEU A 565 5.29 4.86 33.46
C LEU A 565 6.68 4.40 33.03
N GLN A 566 7.60 5.34 32.90
CA GLN A 566 8.99 5.08 32.52
C GLN A 566 9.93 5.20 33.74
N GLU A 567 11.11 4.58 33.66
CA GLU A 567 12.12 4.52 34.73
C GLU A 567 11.64 3.98 36.09
N VAL A 568 10.65 3.10 36.12
CA VAL A 568 10.15 2.45 37.34
C VAL A 568 11.18 1.42 37.85
N HIS A 569 12.16 1.87 38.62
CA HIS A 569 13.19 1.00 39.22
C HIS A 569 12.59 0.08 40.28
N LEU A 570 13.31 -1.01 40.61
CA LEU A 570 12.80 -2.07 41.49
C LEU A 570 12.22 -1.59 42.86
N PRO A 571 12.75 -0.55 43.54
CA PRO A 571 12.11 -0.01 44.75
C PRO A 571 10.74 0.62 44.47
N GLN A 572 10.63 1.46 43.43
CA GLN A 572 9.36 2.07 42.99
C GLN A 572 8.36 0.99 42.52
N ALA A 573 8.82 0.01 41.75
CA ALA A 573 7.98 -1.11 41.28
C ALA A 573 7.42 -1.92 42.46
N LYS A 574 8.22 -2.18 43.51
CA LYS A 574 7.73 -2.81 44.75
C LYS A 574 6.77 -1.91 45.52
N ALA A 575 6.98 -0.59 45.53
CA ALA A 575 6.05 0.33 46.17
C ALA A 575 4.69 0.37 45.45
N LEU A 576 4.67 0.45 44.11
CA LEU A 576 3.45 0.34 43.31
C LEU A 576 2.71 -0.99 43.58
N ALA A 577 3.42 -2.12 43.49
CA ALA A 577 2.85 -3.46 43.67
C ALA A 577 2.36 -3.77 45.10
N ASN A 578 2.76 -3.00 46.13
CA ASN A 578 2.40 -3.25 47.53
C ASN A 578 1.52 -2.15 48.16
N GLN A 579 1.80 -0.87 47.87
CA GLN A 579 1.14 0.28 48.48
C GLN A 579 -0.05 0.77 47.65
N TYR A 580 0.01 0.64 46.32
CA TYR A 580 -1.00 1.16 45.39
C TYR A 580 -1.90 0.06 44.81
N ALA A 581 -1.53 -1.22 44.93
CA ALA A 581 -2.22 -2.38 44.35
C ALA A 581 -3.69 -2.58 44.79
N ALA A 582 -4.15 -1.88 45.84
CA ALA A 582 -5.56 -1.82 46.22
C ALA A 582 -6.43 -1.11 45.16
N LYS A 583 -5.86 -0.12 44.46
CA LYS A 583 -6.53 0.63 43.37
C LYS A 583 -5.88 0.38 42.01
N TRP A 584 -4.55 0.31 41.95
CA TRP A 584 -3.80 0.28 40.69
C TRP A 584 -3.33 -1.12 40.31
N GLY A 585 -3.74 -1.59 39.14
CA GLY A 585 -3.13 -2.74 38.46
C GLY A 585 -1.82 -2.33 37.80
N MET A 586 -0.95 -3.29 37.51
CA MET A 586 0.36 -3.00 36.92
C MET A 586 0.93 -4.19 36.16
N TYR A 587 1.46 -3.93 34.95
CA TYR A 587 2.25 -4.89 34.20
C TYR A 587 3.60 -4.30 33.73
N PRO A 588 4.73 -5.02 33.91
CA PRO A 588 4.87 -6.25 34.68
C PRO A 588 4.78 -5.97 36.19
N ALA A 589 3.99 -6.75 36.93
CA ALA A 589 3.88 -6.57 38.38
C ALA A 589 5.22 -6.76 39.14
N THR A 590 6.17 -7.50 38.56
CA THR A 590 7.50 -7.78 39.14
C THR A 590 8.59 -7.79 38.06
N GLY A 591 9.86 -7.91 38.47
CA GLY A 591 11.01 -8.05 37.56
C GLY A 591 11.89 -6.81 37.44
N LYS A 592 12.84 -6.85 36.49
CA LYS A 592 13.87 -5.80 36.28
C LYS A 592 13.55 -4.81 35.16
N VAL A 593 12.50 -5.04 34.37
CA VAL A 593 12.00 -4.08 33.37
C VAL A 593 11.71 -2.75 34.08
N GLN A 594 11.97 -1.61 33.43
CA GLN A 594 11.77 -0.27 33.99
C GLN A 594 10.50 0.43 33.47
N ASN A 595 9.91 -0.02 32.36
CA ASN A 595 8.65 0.53 31.86
C ASN A 595 7.44 -0.25 32.40
N ARG A 596 6.32 0.43 32.65
CA ARG A 596 5.06 -0.14 33.14
C ARG A 596 3.87 0.41 32.39
N VAL A 597 2.82 -0.39 32.29
CA VAL A 597 1.45 0.12 32.19
C VAL A 597 0.78 -0.13 33.54
N VAL A 598 0.09 0.89 34.06
CA VAL A 598 -0.76 0.81 35.26
C VAL A 598 -2.18 1.24 34.91
N TRP A 599 -3.18 0.72 35.63
CA TRP A 599 -4.59 1.01 35.37
C TRP A 599 -5.43 1.00 36.65
N ASP A 600 -6.53 1.73 36.69
CA ASP A 600 -7.47 1.65 37.81
C ASP A 600 -8.26 0.32 37.75
N ARG A 601 -8.19 -0.47 38.82
CA ARG A 601 -8.83 -1.80 38.94
C ARG A 601 -10.33 -1.73 39.19
N ASN A 602 -10.88 -0.54 39.40
CA ASN A 602 -12.31 -0.28 39.48
C ASN A 602 -12.90 0.12 38.11
N GLU A 603 -12.05 0.30 37.10
CA GLU A 603 -12.44 0.58 35.72
C GLU A 603 -11.96 -0.49 34.73
N TRP A 604 -10.79 -1.11 34.97
CA TRP A 604 -10.10 -1.98 34.00
C TRP A 604 -9.57 -3.29 34.62
N GLU A 605 -9.71 -4.38 33.87
CA GLU A 605 -9.07 -5.67 34.11
C GLU A 605 -8.12 -6.05 32.94
N GLN A 606 -7.07 -6.82 33.25
CA GLN A 606 -6.08 -7.24 32.24
C GLN A 606 -6.49 -8.52 31.54
N THR A 607 -6.61 -8.50 30.21
CA THR A 607 -7.00 -9.67 29.40
C THR A 607 -5.83 -10.29 28.63
N ASP A 608 -4.88 -9.51 28.14
CA ASP A 608 -3.56 -9.97 27.67
C ASP A 608 -2.47 -8.99 28.14
N ALA A 609 -1.23 -9.46 28.29
CA ALA A 609 -0.08 -8.60 28.51
C ALA A 609 1.23 -9.27 28.11
N ARG A 610 2.01 -8.59 27.27
CA ARG A 610 3.30 -9.07 26.76
C ARG A 610 4.37 -7.98 26.78
N LEU A 611 5.62 -8.41 26.83
CA LEU A 611 6.77 -7.55 26.58
C LEU A 611 7.10 -7.59 25.09
N VAL A 612 7.20 -6.42 24.46
CA VAL A 612 7.62 -6.28 23.06
C VAL A 612 9.02 -5.66 23.05
N ASP A 613 9.98 -6.38 22.46
CA ASP A 613 11.40 -6.03 22.55
C ASP A 613 11.77 -4.88 21.60
N ILE A 614 12.21 -3.76 22.20
CA ILE A 614 12.67 -2.56 21.49
C ILE A 614 14.19 -2.38 21.69
N PRO A 615 14.99 -2.05 20.66
CA PRO A 615 16.43 -1.89 20.79
C PRO A 615 16.83 -0.78 21.76
N TYR A 616 17.68 -1.11 22.72
CA TYR A 616 18.21 -0.16 23.70
C TYR A 616 19.74 -0.21 23.73
N PHE A 617 20.35 0.63 24.58
CA PHE A 617 21.80 0.85 24.62
C PHE A 617 22.63 -0.44 24.65
N GLY A 618 23.69 -0.49 23.84
CA GLY A 618 24.65 -1.60 23.83
C GLY A 618 24.15 -2.89 23.15
N ARG A 619 23.21 -2.78 22.19
CA ARG A 619 22.58 -3.91 21.46
C ARG A 619 21.86 -4.89 22.37
N LYS A 620 21.18 -4.36 23.39
CA LYS A 620 20.29 -5.12 24.26
C LYS A 620 18.88 -4.63 24.01
N ASP A 621 18.05 -5.49 23.44
CA ASP A 621 16.64 -5.21 23.33
C ASP A 621 16.03 -5.23 24.74
N THR A 622 15.08 -4.34 24.97
CA THR A 622 14.42 -4.13 26.26
C THR A 622 12.93 -4.26 26.06
N GLY A 623 12.32 -5.22 26.77
CA GLY A 623 10.89 -5.47 26.73
C GLY A 623 10.08 -4.27 27.21
N MET A 624 9.28 -3.71 26.31
CA MET A 624 8.32 -2.64 26.54
C MET A 624 6.92 -3.25 26.77
N PRO A 625 6.20 -2.93 27.87
CA PRO A 625 4.93 -3.57 28.18
C PRO A 625 3.79 -3.09 27.29
N LEU A 626 3.25 -4.03 26.50
CA LEU A 626 2.01 -3.92 25.75
C LEU A 626 0.93 -4.71 26.49
N VAL A 627 -0.18 -4.06 26.81
CA VAL A 627 -1.26 -4.60 27.67
C VAL A 627 -2.60 -4.41 27.00
N GLN A 628 -3.43 -5.45 26.98
CA GLN A 628 -4.86 -5.35 26.67
C GLN A 628 -5.64 -5.23 27.98
N LEU A 629 -6.48 -4.20 28.04
CA LEU A 629 -7.36 -3.92 29.16
C LEU A 629 -8.82 -4.01 28.69
N THR A 630 -9.66 -4.63 29.51
CA THR A 630 -11.11 -4.72 29.33
C THR A 630 -11.79 -3.96 30.46
N GLY A 631 -12.86 -3.23 30.17
CA GLY A 631 -13.59 -2.46 31.17
C GLY A 631 -14.39 -3.33 32.12
N THR A 632 -14.19 -3.15 33.43
CA THR A 632 -14.86 -3.94 34.47
C THR A 632 -16.36 -3.70 34.47
N ALA A 633 -17.14 -4.78 34.54
CA ALA A 633 -18.60 -4.74 34.50
C ALA A 633 -19.19 -3.83 35.60
N GLY A 634 -19.98 -2.83 35.20
CA GLY A 634 -20.58 -1.83 36.11
C GLY A 634 -19.66 -0.66 36.48
N GLY A 635 -18.42 -0.62 36.00
CA GLY A 635 -17.55 0.57 36.08
C GLY A 635 -17.73 1.52 34.88
N PRO A 636 -17.16 2.73 34.91
CA PRO A 636 -17.25 3.73 33.84
C PRO A 636 -16.87 3.22 32.44
N SER A 637 -15.93 2.28 32.36
CA SER A 637 -15.42 1.72 31.12
C SER A 637 -16.09 0.40 30.68
N ALA A 638 -17.16 -0.04 31.34
CA ALA A 638 -17.80 -1.33 31.05
C ALA A 638 -18.07 -1.55 29.55
N GLY A 639 -17.61 -2.68 28.99
CA GLY A 639 -17.72 -3.02 27.57
C GLY A 639 -16.60 -2.49 26.67
N GLN A 640 -15.74 -1.59 27.15
CA GLN A 640 -14.56 -1.11 26.44
C GLN A 640 -13.44 -2.16 26.44
N VAL A 641 -12.65 -2.19 25.37
CA VAL A 641 -11.36 -2.89 25.30
C VAL A 641 -10.35 -1.98 24.62
N ILE A 642 -9.13 -1.91 25.16
CA ILE A 642 -8.06 -1.04 24.66
C ILE A 642 -6.69 -1.72 24.82
N TRP A 643 -5.82 -1.57 23.82
CA TRP A 643 -4.39 -1.85 23.93
C TRP A 643 -3.63 -0.60 24.35
N VAL A 644 -2.76 -0.72 25.36
CA VAL A 644 -1.84 0.36 25.76
C VAL A 644 -0.41 -0.16 25.82
N TRP A 645 0.50 0.57 25.17
CA TRP A 645 1.93 0.24 25.09
C TRP A 645 2.77 1.37 25.66
N SER A 646 3.54 1.11 26.73
CA SER A 646 4.46 2.08 27.33
C SER A 646 5.88 1.96 26.76
N ILE A 647 6.33 3.02 26.09
CA ILE A 647 7.65 3.15 25.45
C ILE A 647 8.64 3.93 26.33
N HIS A 648 9.93 3.57 26.24
CA HIS A 648 11.05 4.46 26.51
C HIS A 648 12.13 4.20 25.45
N ASN A 649 12.26 5.11 24.48
CA ASN A 649 13.24 5.03 23.39
C ASN A 649 14.65 5.45 23.87
N PRO A 650 15.74 5.04 23.17
CA PRO A 650 17.09 5.42 23.55
C PRO A 650 17.35 6.94 23.39
N ALA A 651 17.77 7.57 24.49
CA ALA A 651 18.29 8.93 24.55
C ALA A 651 19.63 9.09 23.80
N ASP A 652 19.99 10.31 23.40
CA ASP A 652 21.23 10.59 22.65
C ASP A 652 22.48 10.71 23.56
N ALA A 653 22.68 9.72 24.42
CA ALA A 653 23.68 9.77 25.49
C ALA A 653 24.87 8.81 25.29
N GLN A 654 24.68 7.65 24.66
CA GLN A 654 25.72 6.62 24.51
C GLN A 654 25.50 5.74 23.27
N GLY A 655 26.55 5.52 22.48
CA GLY A 655 26.54 4.59 21.34
C GLY A 655 25.77 5.11 20.11
N ASP A 656 25.29 4.19 19.27
CA ASP A 656 24.49 4.50 18.07
C ASP A 656 23.00 4.70 18.43
N ALA A 657 22.71 5.78 19.16
CA ALA A 657 21.36 6.11 19.57
C ALA A 657 20.41 6.34 18.38
N ALA A 658 20.92 6.94 17.29
CA ALA A 658 20.15 7.24 16.09
C ALA A 658 19.73 5.98 15.31
N GLY A 659 20.66 5.04 15.06
CA GLY A 659 20.37 3.77 14.40
C GLY A 659 19.41 2.91 15.22
N HIS A 660 19.62 2.85 16.54
CA HIS A 660 18.71 2.16 17.46
C HIS A 660 17.31 2.79 17.47
N ARG A 661 17.19 4.13 17.46
CA ARG A 661 15.89 4.82 17.40
C ARG A 661 15.15 4.58 16.10
N LYS A 662 15.85 4.54 14.95
CA LYS A 662 15.23 4.23 13.65
C LYS A 662 14.62 2.81 13.63
N GLU A 663 15.32 1.83 14.17
CA GLU A 663 14.79 0.46 14.29
C GLU A 663 13.68 0.37 15.35
N ALA A 664 13.79 1.09 16.47
CA ALA A 664 12.71 1.19 17.47
C ALA A 664 11.41 1.71 16.84
N LEU A 665 11.47 2.81 16.08
CA LEU A 665 10.33 3.38 15.37
C LEU A 665 9.76 2.44 14.30
N ARG A 666 10.61 1.71 13.56
CA ARG A 666 10.16 0.70 12.59
C ARG A 666 9.38 -0.43 13.26
N ARG A 667 9.86 -0.94 14.42
CA ARG A 667 9.14 -1.95 15.21
C ARG A 667 7.85 -1.39 15.81
N GLN A 668 7.88 -0.15 16.30
CA GLN A 668 6.73 0.52 16.89
C GLN A 668 5.61 0.72 15.87
N LEU A 669 5.93 1.17 14.65
CA LEU A 669 4.98 1.25 13.55
C LEU A 669 4.40 -0.13 13.24
N ALA A 670 5.25 -1.14 12.98
CA ALA A 670 4.80 -2.49 12.61
C ALA A 670 3.89 -3.14 13.66
N THR A 671 4.23 -3.04 14.95
CA THR A 671 3.37 -3.56 16.05
C THR A 671 2.07 -2.77 16.17
N MET A 672 2.08 -1.45 15.98
CA MET A 672 0.85 -0.65 16.01
C MET A 672 -0.03 -0.87 14.78
N THR A 673 0.53 -1.15 13.60
CA THR A 673 -0.23 -1.58 12.42
C THR A 673 -0.83 -2.98 12.62
N GLU A 674 -0.12 -3.92 13.27
CA GLU A 674 -0.71 -5.22 13.67
C GLU A 674 -1.92 -5.02 14.59
N LEU A 675 -1.80 -4.17 15.61
CA LEU A 675 -2.90 -3.85 16.52
C LEU A 675 -4.04 -3.09 15.81
N SER A 676 -3.71 -2.19 14.88
CA SER A 676 -4.67 -1.50 14.00
C SER A 676 -5.56 -2.50 13.26
N GLY A 677 -4.95 -3.53 12.66
CA GLY A 677 -5.64 -4.61 11.95
C GLY A 677 -6.57 -5.47 12.81
N THR A 678 -6.55 -5.35 14.14
CA THR A 678 -7.51 -6.05 15.03
C THR A 678 -8.85 -5.33 15.18
N GLY A 679 -8.97 -4.08 14.73
CA GLY A 679 -10.11 -3.21 15.01
C GLY A 679 -10.24 -2.75 16.48
N THR A 680 -9.37 -3.23 17.38
CA THR A 680 -9.35 -2.81 18.77
C THR A 680 -8.68 -1.42 18.87
N PRO A 681 -9.21 -0.48 19.67
CA PRO A 681 -8.51 0.74 20.05
C PRO A 681 -7.10 0.44 20.57
N ALA A 682 -6.09 1.11 20.04
CA ALA A 682 -4.70 0.90 20.46
C ALA A 682 -3.96 2.24 20.62
N VAL A 683 -3.26 2.39 21.76
CA VAL A 683 -2.47 3.56 22.12
C VAL A 683 -1.02 3.16 22.35
N ILE A 684 -0.10 3.88 21.72
CA ILE A 684 1.33 3.87 22.03
C ILE A 684 1.68 5.20 22.69
N LEU A 685 2.20 5.14 23.91
CA LEU A 685 2.54 6.29 24.71
C LEU A 685 3.87 6.09 25.44
N GLY A 686 4.54 7.16 25.84
CA GLY A 686 5.82 7.07 26.52
C GLY A 686 6.81 8.13 26.14
N ASP A 687 8.03 7.94 26.63
CA ASP A 687 9.21 8.74 26.32
C ASP A 687 9.79 8.29 24.96
N PHE A 688 9.61 9.09 23.91
CA PHE A 688 10.18 8.81 22.59
C PHE A 688 11.61 9.34 22.44
N ASN A 689 12.15 10.03 23.45
CA ASN A 689 13.46 10.70 23.49
C ASN A 689 13.71 11.68 22.31
N ASP A 690 12.64 12.25 21.76
CA ASP A 690 12.58 12.78 20.39
C ASP A 690 12.46 14.31 20.27
N GLY A 691 13.45 15.03 20.81
CA GLY A 691 13.52 16.50 20.75
C GLY A 691 13.58 17.15 19.36
N ASN A 692 13.50 16.36 18.26
CA ASN A 692 13.43 16.85 16.89
C ASN A 692 12.13 16.45 16.14
N ASN A 693 11.24 15.65 16.76
CA ASN A 693 10.00 15.09 16.17
C ASN A 693 10.22 14.08 15.02
N SER A 694 11.34 13.34 15.04
CA SER A 694 11.66 12.28 14.06
C SER A 694 10.71 11.07 14.11
N SER A 695 10.16 10.77 15.29
CA SER A 695 9.13 9.77 15.54
C SER A 695 7.79 10.18 14.93
N HIS A 696 7.51 11.47 14.91
CA HIS A 696 6.21 11.97 14.49
C HIS A 696 5.94 11.67 13.02
N CYS A 697 6.80 12.14 12.10
CA CYS A 697 6.66 11.88 10.67
C CYS A 697 6.72 10.36 10.35
N ALA A 698 7.38 9.56 11.18
CA ALA A 698 7.49 8.11 11.00
C ALA A 698 6.25 7.32 11.47
N LEU A 699 5.48 7.85 12.42
CA LEU A 699 4.31 7.18 13.01
C LEU A 699 2.97 7.72 12.48
N THR A 700 2.90 8.97 12.03
CA THR A 700 1.67 9.57 11.51
C THR A 700 1.15 9.11 10.13
N PRO A 701 1.84 8.26 9.33
CA PRO A 701 1.19 7.64 8.17
C PRO A 701 0.07 6.68 8.56
N GLU A 702 0.20 6.00 9.71
CA GLU A 702 -0.72 4.96 10.18
C GLU A 702 -1.46 5.35 11.47
N LEU A 703 -0.90 6.27 12.29
CA LEU A 703 -1.41 6.59 13.64
C LEU A 703 -1.77 8.07 13.81
N THR A 704 -2.77 8.35 14.62
CA THR A 704 -3.14 9.72 15.00
C THR A 704 -2.41 10.15 16.27
N ASN A 705 -1.73 11.30 16.26
CA ASN A 705 -1.14 11.90 17.47
C ASN A 705 -2.19 12.72 18.24
N ALA A 706 -2.19 12.63 19.57
CA ALA A 706 -3.18 13.30 20.42
C ALA A 706 -3.12 14.85 20.36
N PHE A 707 -1.95 15.42 20.06
CA PHE A 707 -1.75 16.86 19.85
C PHE A 707 -1.83 17.27 18.37
N GLY A 708 -2.29 16.37 17.50
CA GLY A 708 -2.41 16.56 16.06
C GLY A 708 -1.08 16.52 15.31
N GLY A 709 -1.13 16.93 14.03
CA GLY A 709 -0.01 16.89 13.08
C GLY A 709 -0.41 16.23 11.77
N SER A 710 0.55 15.97 10.88
CA SER A 710 0.35 15.21 9.63
C SER A 710 1.67 14.58 9.18
N ALA A 711 1.59 13.46 8.46
CA ALA A 711 2.76 12.83 7.84
C ALA A 711 3.25 13.60 6.60
N GLU A 712 2.34 13.99 5.71
CA GLU A 712 2.68 14.68 4.46
C GLU A 712 1.80 15.93 4.19
N PRO A 713 2.40 17.12 3.99
CA PRO A 713 3.77 17.45 4.42
C PRO A 713 3.89 17.24 5.93
N CYS A 714 5.07 16.88 6.44
CA CYS A 714 5.20 16.60 7.87
C CYS A 714 4.97 17.86 8.72
N LYS A 715 3.84 17.90 9.44
CA LYS A 715 3.47 19.00 10.36
C LYS A 715 3.56 18.48 11.79
N LYS A 716 4.36 19.16 12.61
CA LYS A 716 4.54 18.83 14.03
C LYS A 716 3.23 18.97 14.83
N PRO A 717 3.11 18.29 16.00
CA PRO A 717 1.98 18.50 16.91
C PRO A 717 1.92 19.94 17.46
N LYS A 718 0.75 20.35 17.94
CA LYS A 718 0.43 21.75 18.26
C LYS A 718 0.94 22.25 19.63
N GLN A 719 1.56 21.42 20.45
CA GLN A 719 2.07 21.80 21.78
C GLN A 719 3.41 21.14 22.09
N ASP A 720 4.22 21.80 22.92
CA ASP A 720 5.49 21.29 23.44
C ASP A 720 5.26 20.18 24.49
N ALA A 721 4.92 18.99 23.99
CA ALA A 721 5.28 17.72 24.62
C ALA A 721 6.57 17.24 23.91
N PRO A 722 7.76 17.72 24.31
CA PRO A 722 8.96 17.72 23.45
C PRO A 722 9.69 16.38 23.35
N ILE A 723 9.25 15.39 24.14
CA ILE A 723 9.93 14.10 24.32
C ILE A 723 8.89 12.99 24.50
N ASP A 724 7.93 13.22 25.42
CA ASP A 724 6.84 12.29 25.69
C ASP A 724 5.70 12.51 24.69
N HIS A 725 5.13 11.43 24.16
CA HIS A 725 4.05 11.50 23.17
C HIS A 725 2.95 10.47 23.43
N VAL A 726 1.78 10.71 22.83
CA VAL A 726 0.67 9.77 22.74
C VAL A 726 0.21 9.69 21.28
N TYR A 727 0.22 8.49 20.71
CA TYR A 727 -0.35 8.18 19.39
C TYR A 727 -1.34 7.03 19.51
N GLY A 728 -2.32 6.94 18.60
CA GLY A 728 -3.28 5.84 18.60
C GLY A 728 -3.99 5.60 17.27
N THR A 729 -4.60 4.42 17.18
CA THR A 729 -5.39 3.93 16.05
C THR A 729 -6.69 3.29 16.53
N ASN A 730 -7.67 3.15 15.63
CA ASN A 730 -9.05 2.75 15.90
C ASN A 730 -9.75 3.61 16.98
N LEU A 731 -9.34 4.88 17.09
CA LEU A 731 -9.84 5.85 18.06
C LEU A 731 -9.65 7.29 17.56
N THR A 732 -10.34 8.23 18.21
CA THR A 732 -10.23 9.68 17.98
C THR A 732 -9.98 10.41 19.29
N TRP A 733 -9.24 11.52 19.22
CA TRP A 733 -8.85 12.33 20.37
C TRP A 733 -9.78 13.54 20.54
N ALA A 734 -10.25 13.79 21.77
CA ALA A 734 -11.00 15.00 22.13
C ALA A 734 -10.09 16.08 22.71
N SER A 735 -9.13 15.70 23.55
CA SER A 735 -8.18 16.60 24.18
C SER A 735 -6.85 15.90 24.47
N ALA A 736 -5.80 16.71 24.63
CA ALA A 736 -4.52 16.30 25.16
C ALA A 736 -3.90 17.48 25.93
N GLU A 737 -3.22 17.21 27.04
CA GLU A 737 -2.69 18.22 27.95
C GLU A 737 -1.27 17.87 28.42
N VAL A 738 -0.52 18.89 28.86
CA VAL A 738 0.87 18.75 29.33
C VAL A 738 1.01 19.44 30.69
N ASP A 739 0.79 18.68 31.76
CA ASP A 739 0.98 19.18 33.11
C ASP A 739 2.47 19.25 33.47
N ASN A 740 2.99 20.48 33.49
CA ASN A 740 4.35 20.78 33.89
C ASN A 740 4.53 20.80 35.43
N SER A 741 3.48 20.60 36.24
CA SER A 741 3.57 20.60 37.71
C SER A 741 4.50 19.51 38.25
N THR A 742 4.52 18.32 37.64
CA THR A 742 5.43 17.23 38.01
C THR A 742 6.89 17.66 37.95
N LYS A 743 7.25 18.39 36.89
CA LYS A 743 8.59 18.92 36.60
C LYS A 743 8.93 20.14 37.45
N ALA A 744 7.99 21.08 37.59
CA ALA A 744 8.16 22.27 38.43
C ALA A 744 8.30 21.92 39.92
N SER A 745 7.53 20.94 40.41
CA SER A 745 7.61 20.39 41.77
C SER A 745 8.66 19.30 41.95
N LYS A 746 9.39 18.92 40.88
CA LYS A 746 10.45 17.90 40.88
C LYS A 746 10.02 16.53 41.41
N LEU A 747 8.76 16.17 41.17
CA LEU A 747 8.23 14.82 41.35
C LEU A 747 8.80 13.89 40.27
N ALA A 748 8.95 14.43 39.06
CA ALA A 748 9.65 13.88 37.90
C ALA A 748 10.46 15.01 37.23
N ASP A 749 11.30 14.70 36.24
CA ASP A 749 11.91 15.70 35.33
C ASP A 749 11.18 15.82 33.98
N HIS A 750 10.19 14.98 33.74
CA HIS A 750 9.24 15.05 32.62
C HIS A 750 7.88 15.61 33.09
N PRO A 751 7.13 16.31 32.22
CA PRO A 751 5.73 16.65 32.48
C PRO A 751 4.87 15.39 32.53
N LEU A 752 3.71 15.44 33.18
CA LEU A 752 2.65 14.46 32.94
C LEU A 752 1.94 14.84 31.64
N VAL A 753 1.99 13.95 30.64
CA VAL A 753 1.25 14.12 29.39
C VAL A 753 -0.01 13.27 29.45
N THR A 754 -1.17 13.87 29.21
CA THR A 754 -2.46 13.17 29.18
C THR A 754 -3.16 13.34 27.83
N ALA A 755 -4.03 12.38 27.49
CA ALA A 755 -4.89 12.45 26.32
C ALA A 755 -6.22 11.74 26.59
N THR A 756 -7.31 12.29 26.07
CA THR A 756 -8.68 11.80 26.29
C THR A 756 -9.36 11.50 24.95
N THR A 757 -9.97 10.33 24.82
CA THR A 757 -10.67 9.91 23.60
C THR A 757 -12.03 10.59 23.42
N ALA A 758 -12.53 10.71 22.19
CA ALA A 758 -13.71 11.54 21.87
C ALA A 758 -15.09 10.88 22.08
N GLY A 759 -15.15 9.67 22.65
CA GLY A 759 -16.40 9.13 23.23
C GLY A 759 -17.52 8.70 22.28
N SER A 760 -17.22 7.98 21.20
CA SER A 760 -18.17 7.01 20.60
C SER A 760 -17.46 6.02 19.66
N SER A 761 -18.10 4.86 19.41
CA SER A 761 -17.68 3.67 18.63
C SER A 761 -16.34 3.00 18.98
N ALA A 762 -15.27 3.78 19.23
CA ALA A 762 -13.92 3.37 19.63
C ALA A 762 -13.82 2.81 21.07
N GLY A 763 -14.79 1.97 21.44
CA GLY A 763 -14.96 1.45 22.80
C GLY A 763 -16.08 0.43 22.95
N CYS A 764 -16.65 -0.10 21.85
CA CYS A 764 -17.28 -1.41 21.92
C CYS A 764 -16.21 -2.46 21.62
N ALA A 765 -15.93 -3.35 22.57
CA ALA A 765 -15.23 -4.58 22.25
C ALA A 765 -15.97 -5.34 21.14
N VAL A 766 -15.26 -6.10 20.30
CA VAL A 766 -15.88 -7.18 19.49
C VAL A 766 -16.19 -8.35 20.43
N ALA A 767 -17.14 -8.10 21.33
CA ALA A 767 -17.65 -9.06 22.29
C ALA A 767 -18.51 -10.10 21.58
N THR A 768 -17.86 -11.12 21.02
CA THR A 768 -18.24 -12.54 21.14
C THR A 768 -19.69 -12.96 20.83
N GLU A 769 -20.47 -12.15 20.13
CA GLU A 769 -21.79 -12.52 19.63
C GLU A 769 -21.67 -13.72 18.68
N THR A 770 -22.38 -14.79 19.03
CA THR A 770 -22.43 -16.04 18.28
C THR A 770 -23.82 -16.61 18.42
N ASN A 771 -24.39 -17.09 17.32
CA ASN A 771 -25.75 -17.65 17.29
C ASN A 771 -25.88 -19.00 18.03
N TYR A 772 -24.84 -19.42 18.76
CA TYR A 772 -24.77 -20.69 19.50
C TYR A 772 -24.41 -20.40 20.95
N ASN A 773 -25.09 -21.05 21.90
CA ASN A 773 -24.81 -20.87 23.32
C ASN A 773 -23.54 -21.64 23.74
N LEU A 774 -22.37 -21.01 23.54
CA LEU A 774 -21.07 -21.62 23.82
C LEU A 774 -20.61 -21.50 25.28
N GLY A 775 -21.20 -20.61 26.10
CA GLY A 775 -20.66 -20.31 27.44
C GLY A 775 -19.26 -19.66 27.39
N PRO A 776 -18.48 -19.69 28.50
CA PRO A 776 -17.17 -19.02 28.60
C PRO A 776 -16.07 -19.76 27.83
N VAL A 777 -16.09 -19.64 26.50
CA VAL A 777 -15.07 -20.14 25.57
C VAL A 777 -13.98 -19.09 25.28
N LYS A 778 -12.86 -19.52 24.69
CA LYS A 778 -11.77 -18.62 24.26
C LYS A 778 -12.11 -17.95 22.91
N PRO A 779 -11.67 -16.70 22.67
CA PRO A 779 -12.05 -15.94 21.46
C PRO A 779 -11.77 -16.67 20.14
N GLN A 780 -10.65 -17.41 20.05
CA GLN A 780 -10.32 -18.19 18.87
C GLN A 780 -11.33 -19.31 18.57
N LEU A 781 -11.94 -19.91 19.60
CA LEU A 781 -12.99 -20.91 19.40
C LEU A 781 -14.30 -20.25 18.96
N THR A 782 -14.65 -19.09 19.53
CA THR A 782 -15.81 -18.30 19.08
C THR A 782 -15.68 -17.93 17.60
N GLN A 783 -14.49 -17.51 17.16
CA GLN A 783 -14.18 -17.23 15.75
C GLN A 783 -14.34 -18.48 14.88
N LEU A 784 -13.76 -19.61 15.29
CA LEU A 784 -13.89 -20.88 14.56
C LEU A 784 -15.35 -21.33 14.41
N VAL A 785 -16.15 -21.23 15.49
CA VAL A 785 -17.57 -21.60 15.48
C VAL A 785 -18.39 -20.65 14.60
N ASN A 786 -18.12 -19.35 14.63
CA ASN A 786 -18.79 -18.36 13.76
C ASN A 786 -18.42 -18.53 12.28
N ILE A 787 -17.29 -19.16 11.95
CA ILE A 787 -16.93 -19.56 10.58
C ILE A 787 -17.64 -20.88 10.21
N LEU A 788 -17.34 -21.98 10.92
CA LEU A 788 -17.76 -23.33 10.53
C LEU A 788 -19.27 -23.57 10.72
N GLY A 789 -19.86 -23.02 11.78
CA GLY A 789 -21.27 -23.24 12.11
C GLY A 789 -22.20 -22.80 10.98
N PRO A 790 -22.15 -21.52 10.55
CA PRO A 790 -22.94 -21.02 9.42
C PRO A 790 -22.53 -21.66 8.09
N MET A 791 -21.23 -21.83 7.84
CA MET A 791 -20.70 -22.39 6.57
C MET A 791 -21.25 -23.80 6.28
N PHE A 792 -21.35 -24.65 7.30
CA PHE A 792 -21.90 -26.00 7.18
C PHE A 792 -23.38 -26.10 7.60
N GLY A 793 -24.05 -24.96 7.84
CA GLY A 793 -25.48 -24.90 8.17
C GLY A 793 -25.86 -25.50 9.53
N ILE A 794 -24.89 -25.68 10.44
CA ILE A 794 -25.07 -26.23 11.78
C ILE A 794 -26.03 -25.35 12.58
N LYS A 795 -26.91 -25.96 13.38
CA LYS A 795 -27.98 -25.26 14.12
C LYS A 795 -27.77 -25.22 15.64
N THR A 796 -26.92 -26.09 16.17
CA THR A 796 -26.55 -26.11 17.59
C THR A 796 -25.08 -26.45 17.69
N VAL A 797 -24.32 -25.72 18.51
CA VAL A 797 -22.93 -26.04 18.83
C VAL A 797 -22.77 -26.06 20.35
N GLY A 798 -22.22 -27.15 20.90
CA GLY A 798 -21.90 -27.25 22.33
C GLY A 798 -20.52 -26.67 22.62
N GLY A 799 -20.42 -25.70 23.52
CA GLY A 799 -19.14 -25.06 23.89
C GLY A 799 -18.61 -25.53 25.25
N TYR A 800 -18.33 -24.57 26.13
CA TYR A 800 -17.78 -24.77 27.47
C TYR A 800 -18.61 -25.71 28.33
N ARG A 801 -17.94 -26.63 29.03
CA ARG A 801 -18.57 -27.66 29.88
C ARG A 801 -17.66 -28.05 31.04
N ALA A 802 -17.81 -27.37 32.18
CA ALA A 802 -16.95 -27.55 33.37
C ALA A 802 -16.93 -28.99 33.94
N SER A 803 -17.93 -29.81 33.65
CA SER A 803 -18.03 -31.22 34.07
C SER A 803 -17.42 -32.23 33.08
N ALA A 804 -16.83 -31.77 31.98
CA ALA A 804 -16.25 -32.63 30.96
C ALA A 804 -14.86 -33.17 31.38
N THR A 805 -14.50 -34.36 30.88
CA THR A 805 -13.31 -35.12 31.32
C THR A 805 -12.03 -34.78 30.53
N ASP A 806 -12.08 -33.77 29.66
CA ASP A 806 -11.02 -33.30 28.78
C ASP A 806 -10.46 -31.95 29.27
N PRO A 807 -9.58 -31.88 30.27
CA PRO A 807 -9.23 -30.63 30.97
C PRO A 807 -8.61 -29.52 30.09
N ASN A 808 -8.16 -29.84 28.88
CA ASN A 808 -7.60 -28.90 27.90
C ASN A 808 -8.59 -28.53 26.77
N GLY A 809 -9.82 -29.04 26.79
CA GLY A 809 -10.86 -28.81 25.78
C GLY A 809 -12.04 -27.99 26.32
N HIS A 810 -13.20 -28.62 26.52
CA HIS A 810 -14.42 -27.91 26.95
C HIS A 810 -14.29 -27.17 28.30
N PRO A 811 -13.62 -27.69 29.36
CA PRO A 811 -13.41 -26.96 30.60
C PRO A 811 -12.38 -25.82 30.48
N ALA A 812 -11.54 -25.85 29.44
CA ALA A 812 -10.60 -24.76 29.11
C ALA A 812 -11.20 -23.70 28.17
N GLY A 813 -12.38 -23.97 27.60
CA GLY A 813 -13.02 -23.12 26.59
C GLY A 813 -12.42 -23.29 25.19
N LEU A 814 -11.80 -24.44 24.88
CA LEU A 814 -11.03 -24.71 23.66
C LEU A 814 -11.65 -25.77 22.74
N ALA A 815 -12.72 -26.47 23.15
CA ALA A 815 -13.40 -27.47 22.32
C ALA A 815 -14.88 -27.13 22.05
N ALA A 816 -15.34 -27.47 20.83
CA ALA A 816 -16.71 -27.27 20.36
C ALA A 816 -17.29 -28.51 19.66
N ASP A 817 -18.54 -28.85 20.00
CA ASP A 817 -19.32 -29.98 19.47
C ASP A 817 -20.33 -29.49 18.42
N PHE A 818 -20.08 -29.69 17.13
CA PHE A 818 -20.95 -29.19 16.04
C PHE A 818 -22.10 -30.16 15.75
N MET A 819 -23.28 -29.96 16.35
CA MET A 819 -24.35 -30.96 16.35
C MET A 819 -24.98 -31.19 14.96
N VAL A 820 -25.06 -32.45 14.53
CA VAL A 820 -25.69 -32.92 13.29
C VAL A 820 -26.65 -34.10 13.55
N PRO A 821 -27.79 -34.19 12.83
CA PRO A 821 -28.77 -35.25 13.09
C PRO A 821 -28.29 -36.63 12.63
N LEU A 822 -28.48 -37.67 13.45
CA LEU A 822 -28.15 -39.09 13.18
C LEU A 822 -28.95 -39.66 11.99
N THR A 823 -28.55 -39.26 10.80
CA THR A 823 -29.21 -39.49 9.52
C THR A 823 -28.13 -39.50 8.42
N PRO A 824 -28.38 -40.08 7.23
CA PRO A 824 -27.43 -39.99 6.12
C PRO A 824 -27.07 -38.56 5.72
N ALA A 825 -28.03 -37.62 5.82
CA ALA A 825 -27.81 -36.21 5.49
C ALA A 825 -26.95 -35.48 6.53
N GLY A 826 -27.25 -35.66 7.83
CA GLY A 826 -26.44 -35.10 8.91
C GLY A 826 -25.05 -35.74 9.00
N LYS A 827 -24.90 -37.02 8.64
CA LYS A 827 -23.57 -37.62 8.47
C LYS A 827 -22.80 -36.97 7.32
N ALA A 828 -23.41 -36.75 6.15
CA ALA A 828 -22.75 -36.06 5.04
C ALA A 828 -22.36 -34.61 5.40
N GLN A 829 -23.19 -33.92 6.18
CA GLN A 829 -22.91 -32.59 6.73
C GLN A 829 -21.69 -32.61 7.68
N GLY A 830 -21.63 -33.58 8.59
CA GLY A 830 -20.49 -33.77 9.49
C GLY A 830 -19.22 -34.23 8.78
N ASP A 831 -19.33 -35.10 7.76
CA ASP A 831 -18.22 -35.52 6.91
C ASP A 831 -17.60 -34.34 6.17
N ALA A 832 -18.42 -33.43 5.63
CA ALA A 832 -17.97 -32.23 4.95
C ALA A 832 -17.27 -31.25 5.90
N LEU A 833 -17.85 -31.00 7.08
CA LEU A 833 -17.27 -30.13 8.11
C LEU A 833 -15.93 -30.70 8.61
N ALA A 834 -15.88 -32.00 8.94
CA ALA A 834 -14.66 -32.65 9.43
C ALA A 834 -13.55 -32.70 8.37
N ALA A 835 -13.89 -32.93 7.09
CA ALA A 835 -12.90 -32.90 6.01
C ALA A 835 -12.35 -31.49 5.76
N TYR A 836 -13.19 -30.45 5.81
CA TYR A 836 -12.76 -29.07 5.69
C TYR A 836 -11.88 -28.65 6.88
N ALA A 837 -12.33 -28.94 8.10
CA ALA A 837 -11.57 -28.68 9.32
C ALA A 837 -10.22 -29.41 9.33
N GLN A 838 -10.15 -30.64 8.79
CA GLN A 838 -8.89 -31.38 8.63
C GLN A 838 -7.95 -30.71 7.61
N ALA A 839 -8.48 -30.32 6.45
CA ALA A 839 -7.68 -29.68 5.39
C ALA A 839 -7.13 -28.31 5.82
N HIS A 840 -7.92 -27.53 6.55
CA HIS A 840 -7.56 -26.18 7.01
C HIS A 840 -7.06 -26.15 8.47
N ALA A 841 -6.71 -27.29 9.08
CA ALA A 841 -6.44 -27.40 10.51
C ALA A 841 -5.37 -26.41 11.03
N ARG A 842 -4.31 -26.17 10.24
CA ARG A 842 -3.24 -25.22 10.57
C ARG A 842 -3.71 -23.75 10.55
N GLU A 843 -4.62 -23.42 9.65
CA GLU A 843 -5.17 -22.06 9.45
C GLU A 843 -6.24 -21.74 10.50
N LEU A 844 -7.01 -22.78 10.86
CA LEU A 844 -8.10 -22.76 11.84
C LEU A 844 -7.63 -23.03 13.28
N GLY A 845 -6.32 -23.05 13.53
CA GLY A 845 -5.73 -23.25 14.87
C GLY A 845 -6.09 -24.58 15.55
N ILE A 846 -6.49 -25.60 14.79
CA ILE A 846 -7.02 -26.87 15.30
C ILE A 846 -5.90 -27.75 15.85
N ASP A 847 -6.14 -28.36 17.01
CA ASP A 847 -5.29 -29.36 17.65
C ASP A 847 -5.70 -30.78 17.20
N TYR A 848 -6.97 -31.12 17.40
CA TYR A 848 -7.55 -32.40 16.96
C TYR A 848 -9.03 -32.30 16.62
N ILE A 849 -9.50 -33.29 15.86
CA ILE A 849 -10.88 -33.46 15.41
C ILE A 849 -11.31 -34.89 15.76
N ILE A 850 -12.48 -35.03 16.37
CA ILE A 850 -13.13 -36.32 16.60
C ILE A 850 -14.43 -36.35 15.80
N TRP A 851 -14.58 -37.35 14.94
CA TRP A 851 -15.78 -37.55 14.13
C TRP A 851 -15.98 -39.03 13.78
N TYR A 852 -17.22 -39.49 13.90
CA TYR A 852 -17.69 -40.82 13.48
C TYR A 852 -16.82 -41.99 14.01
N GLN A 853 -16.62 -42.01 15.34
CA GLN A 853 -15.76 -42.94 16.11
C GLN A 853 -14.27 -42.92 15.70
N ARG A 854 -13.79 -41.82 15.12
CA ARG A 854 -12.39 -41.66 14.72
C ARG A 854 -11.82 -40.35 15.24
N ILE A 855 -10.51 -40.35 15.49
CA ILE A 855 -9.74 -39.16 15.88
C ILE A 855 -8.58 -38.90 14.92
N TRP A 856 -8.53 -37.69 14.38
CA TRP A 856 -7.38 -37.13 13.68
C TRP A 856 -6.83 -35.94 14.49
N SER A 857 -5.52 -35.70 14.41
CA SER A 857 -4.84 -34.70 15.25
C SER A 857 -3.59 -34.19 14.53
N VAL A 858 -3.34 -32.88 14.55
CA VAL A 858 -2.21 -32.26 13.83
C VAL A 858 -0.87 -32.88 14.26
N ALA A 859 -0.68 -33.09 15.56
CA ALA A 859 0.53 -33.71 16.13
C ALA A 859 0.79 -35.17 15.70
N ARG A 860 -0.17 -35.81 15.00
CA ARG A 860 -0.06 -37.18 14.46
C ARG A 860 -0.86 -37.29 13.15
N ALA A 861 -0.66 -36.34 12.25
CA ALA A 861 -1.41 -36.24 10.99
C ALA A 861 -1.14 -37.43 10.05
N ASP A 862 0.12 -37.90 10.01
CA ASP A 862 0.63 -38.97 9.14
C ASP A 862 -0.01 -40.35 9.41
N GLU A 863 -0.48 -40.58 10.64
CA GLU A 863 -1.23 -41.78 11.03
C GLU A 863 -2.68 -41.77 10.48
N GLY A 864 -3.14 -40.65 9.92
CA GLY A 864 -4.49 -40.48 9.39
C GLY A 864 -5.59 -40.54 10.46
N TRP A 865 -6.80 -40.90 10.04
CA TRP A 865 -7.94 -41.09 10.94
C TRP A 865 -7.83 -42.43 11.66
N ARG A 866 -7.58 -42.40 12.97
CA ARG A 866 -7.54 -43.61 13.82
C ARG A 866 -8.91 -43.92 14.40
N LEU A 867 -9.26 -45.19 14.48
CA LEU A 867 -10.44 -45.65 15.22
C LEU A 867 -10.25 -45.45 16.73
N MET A 868 -11.28 -44.99 17.42
CA MET A 868 -11.35 -44.98 18.89
C MET A 868 -11.99 -46.27 19.42
N GLU A 869 -11.77 -46.59 20.69
CA GLU A 869 -12.57 -47.61 21.38
C GLU A 869 -14.08 -47.28 21.35
N ASP A 870 -14.93 -48.30 21.40
CA ASP A 870 -16.39 -48.10 21.51
C ASP A 870 -16.74 -47.70 22.95
N ARG A 871 -17.30 -46.50 23.10
CA ARG A 871 -17.71 -45.90 24.37
C ARG A 871 -19.20 -46.11 24.67
N GLY A 872 -19.89 -46.95 23.89
CA GLY A 872 -21.21 -47.50 24.19
C GLY A 872 -22.42 -46.64 23.80
N SER A 873 -22.22 -45.49 23.15
CA SER A 873 -23.33 -44.69 22.60
C SER A 873 -22.90 -43.87 21.38
N ALA A 874 -23.87 -43.49 20.53
CA ALA A 874 -23.61 -42.67 19.35
C ALA A 874 -22.91 -41.33 19.69
N THR A 875 -23.36 -40.66 20.75
CA THR A 875 -22.78 -39.40 21.23
C THR A 875 -21.39 -39.60 21.84
N ALA A 876 -21.18 -40.64 22.65
CA ALA A 876 -19.86 -40.94 23.21
C ALA A 876 -18.84 -41.34 22.12
N ASN A 877 -19.33 -41.92 21.02
CA ASN A 877 -18.57 -42.24 19.81
C ASN A 877 -18.52 -41.08 18.80
N HIS A 878 -19.05 -39.90 19.12
CA HIS A 878 -19.00 -38.69 18.28
C HIS A 878 -19.59 -38.92 16.86
N MET A 879 -20.72 -39.65 16.80
CA MET A 879 -21.45 -39.96 15.55
C MET A 879 -22.47 -38.87 15.17
N ASP A 880 -22.83 -38.00 16.12
CA ASP A 880 -23.85 -36.95 16.04
C ASP A 880 -23.27 -35.52 16.15
N HIS A 881 -21.95 -35.39 16.25
CA HIS A 881 -21.23 -34.12 16.17
C HIS A 881 -19.77 -34.34 15.76
N PRO A 882 -19.21 -33.59 14.80
CA PRO A 882 -17.78 -33.34 14.76
C PRO A 882 -17.40 -32.49 15.97
N HIS A 883 -16.51 -33.03 16.81
CA HIS A 883 -15.88 -32.31 17.90
C HIS A 883 -14.54 -31.76 17.44
N ILE A 884 -14.27 -30.48 17.68
CA ILE A 884 -13.01 -29.83 17.30
C ILE A 884 -12.41 -29.14 18.53
N ASN A 885 -11.16 -29.45 18.83
CA ASN A 885 -10.34 -28.75 19.83
C ASN A 885 -9.35 -27.80 19.15
N VAL A 886 -9.17 -26.59 19.69
CA VAL A 886 -8.20 -25.59 19.19
C VAL A 886 -7.03 -25.38 20.14
N LEU A 887 -5.90 -24.97 19.57
CA LEU A 887 -4.68 -24.69 20.31
C LEU A 887 -4.85 -23.43 21.19
N PRO A 888 -4.27 -23.40 22.40
CA PRO A 888 -4.56 -22.36 23.39
C PRO A 888 -4.11 -20.94 23.00
N ASN A 889 -3.11 -20.81 22.12
CA ASN A 889 -2.41 -19.56 21.81
C ASN A 889 -2.22 -19.33 20.29
N VAL A 890 -3.17 -19.74 19.44
CA VAL A 890 -3.05 -19.63 17.97
C VAL A 890 -4.12 -18.71 17.39
N LYS A 891 -3.73 -17.82 16.45
CA LYS A 891 -4.65 -17.00 15.66
C LYS A 891 -5.48 -17.91 14.75
N VAL A 892 -6.81 -17.80 14.80
CA VAL A 892 -7.72 -18.43 13.82
C VAL A 892 -7.91 -17.44 12.68
N SER A 893 -7.17 -17.63 11.60
CA SER A 893 -7.17 -16.69 10.47
C SER A 893 -8.36 -16.96 9.54
N PRO A 894 -9.24 -15.97 9.26
CA PRO A 894 -10.29 -16.13 8.28
C PRO A 894 -9.69 -16.13 6.86
N VAL A 895 -9.54 -17.34 6.30
CA VAL A 895 -8.86 -17.65 5.02
C VAL A 895 -7.34 -17.60 5.12
N GLY A 896 -6.66 -18.71 4.81
CA GLY A 896 -5.21 -18.80 4.89
C GLY A 896 -4.47 -18.28 3.67
N LEU A 897 -3.33 -17.61 3.91
CA LEU A 897 -2.12 -17.70 3.07
C LEU A 897 -0.85 -17.20 3.81
N GLU A 898 -0.67 -17.52 5.10
CA GLU A 898 0.58 -17.23 5.84
C GLU A 898 1.24 -18.52 6.36
N GLY A 899 2.48 -18.77 5.91
CA GLY A 899 3.09 -20.09 6.10
C GLY A 899 4.58 -20.25 5.80
N ALA A 900 5.33 -19.20 5.46
CA ALA A 900 6.78 -19.27 5.27
C ALA A 900 7.48 -17.97 5.68
N SER A 901 8.58 -18.11 6.42
CA SER A 901 9.73 -17.19 6.42
C SER A 901 10.96 -18.01 6.81
N CYS A 902 12.18 -17.71 6.36
CA CYS A 902 12.59 -16.60 5.50
C CYS A 902 12.01 -16.65 4.07
N ASP A 903 12.01 -15.48 3.43
CA ASP A 903 11.92 -15.28 1.99
C ASP A 903 13.07 -16.05 1.28
N GLU A 904 12.99 -16.46 0.02
CA GLU A 904 12.14 -16.10 -1.14
C GLU A 904 12.06 -17.36 -2.05
N VAL A 905 11.48 -17.30 -3.26
CA VAL A 905 11.83 -18.32 -4.29
C VAL A 905 13.31 -18.14 -4.67
N VAL A 906 13.97 -19.14 -5.25
CA VAL A 906 15.34 -19.02 -5.77
C VAL A 906 15.46 -19.51 -7.20
N TYR A 907 16.45 -19.00 -7.92
CA TYR A 907 16.80 -19.52 -9.24
C TYR A 907 17.38 -20.94 -9.14
N PRO A 908 16.96 -21.88 -10.01
CA PRO A 908 17.36 -23.28 -9.90
C PRO A 908 18.80 -23.55 -10.38
N VAL A 909 19.55 -22.52 -10.81
CA VAL A 909 20.95 -22.58 -11.26
C VAL A 909 21.77 -21.41 -10.71
N PRO A 910 23.12 -21.53 -10.58
CA PRO A 910 23.99 -20.44 -10.13
C PRO A 910 23.87 -19.15 -10.97
N ALA A 911 23.99 -17.99 -10.33
CA ALA A 911 23.65 -16.67 -10.90
C ALA A 911 24.32 -16.28 -12.23
N LYS A 912 25.47 -16.87 -12.57
CA LYS A 912 26.14 -16.72 -13.86
C LYS A 912 25.37 -17.32 -15.05
N TYR A 913 24.36 -18.17 -14.81
CA TYR A 913 23.55 -18.83 -15.85
C TYR A 913 22.12 -18.26 -15.98
N ILE A 914 21.71 -17.33 -15.11
CA ILE A 914 20.37 -16.72 -15.09
C ILE A 914 20.02 -15.92 -16.37
N GLY A 915 21.03 -15.49 -17.15
CA GLY A 915 20.85 -14.74 -18.40
C GLY A 915 21.30 -15.50 -19.65
N SER A 916 20.97 -16.80 -19.75
CA SER A 916 21.45 -17.69 -20.83
C SER A 916 20.36 -18.29 -21.74
N ASP A 917 19.09 -18.04 -21.43
CA ASP A 917 17.91 -18.34 -22.27
C ASP A 917 17.63 -17.14 -23.22
N ASN A 918 17.07 -17.40 -24.41
CA ASN A 918 16.64 -16.40 -25.40
C ASN A 918 15.11 -16.38 -25.62
N TYR A 919 14.33 -16.52 -24.54
CA TYR A 919 12.86 -16.52 -24.52
C TYR A 919 12.22 -17.79 -25.13
N ASN A 920 12.77 -18.97 -24.82
CA ASN A 920 12.34 -20.24 -25.40
C ASN A 920 10.87 -20.62 -25.07
N TRP A 921 10.26 -20.07 -24.00
CA TRP A 921 8.88 -20.36 -23.60
C TRP A 921 7.86 -20.11 -24.73
N HIS A 922 6.94 -21.05 -24.93
CA HIS A 922 5.91 -21.04 -25.98
C HIS A 922 6.41 -20.99 -27.45
N GLU A 923 7.71 -21.14 -27.72
CA GLU A 923 8.21 -21.28 -29.11
C GLU A 923 7.67 -22.54 -29.82
N THR A 924 7.77 -22.59 -31.15
CA THR A 924 7.35 -23.72 -31.99
C THR A 924 8.52 -24.28 -32.82
N GLY A 925 8.77 -25.59 -32.74
CA GLY A 925 10.00 -26.20 -33.25
C GLY A 925 10.02 -27.74 -33.14
N PRO A 926 11.05 -28.40 -33.68
CA PRO A 926 11.03 -29.85 -33.95
C PRO A 926 11.29 -30.76 -32.73
N TYR A 927 11.57 -30.20 -31.55
CA TYR A 927 11.96 -30.98 -30.35
C TYR A 927 10.83 -31.15 -29.32
N TRP A 928 9.67 -30.52 -29.52
CA TRP A 928 8.55 -30.50 -28.56
C TRP A 928 7.19 -30.74 -29.23
N SER A 929 6.21 -31.25 -28.48
CA SER A 929 4.99 -31.85 -29.07
C SER A 929 3.89 -30.85 -29.48
N LYS A 930 3.95 -29.59 -29.01
CA LYS A 930 3.03 -28.52 -29.44
C LYS A 930 3.74 -27.15 -29.45
N TRP A 931 4.21 -26.77 -28.27
CA TRP A 931 5.04 -25.59 -27.98
C TRP A 931 5.98 -25.93 -26.82
N HIS A 932 6.95 -25.05 -26.56
CA HIS A 932 7.89 -25.22 -25.45
C HIS A 932 7.22 -24.88 -24.10
N THR A 933 7.38 -25.75 -23.10
CA THR A 933 6.63 -25.72 -21.83
C THR A 933 7.48 -25.35 -20.61
N GLY A 934 8.69 -24.84 -20.84
CA GLY A 934 9.60 -24.40 -19.78
C GLY A 934 10.59 -23.33 -20.23
N THR A 935 11.54 -23.03 -19.35
CA THR A 935 12.71 -22.15 -19.52
C THR A 935 13.98 -23.00 -19.52
N ASP A 936 14.92 -22.72 -20.42
CA ASP A 936 16.16 -23.49 -20.63
C ASP A 936 17.39 -22.75 -20.10
N PHE A 937 17.79 -23.08 -18.87
CA PHE A 937 19.01 -22.55 -18.27
C PHE A 937 20.26 -23.25 -18.87
N SER A 938 20.82 -22.65 -19.92
CA SER A 938 22.01 -23.13 -20.61
C SER A 938 23.25 -23.05 -19.70
N ALA A 939 23.68 -24.23 -19.23
CA ALA A 939 24.73 -24.38 -18.23
C ALA A 939 25.55 -25.66 -18.48
N PRO A 940 26.86 -25.69 -18.17
CA PRO A 940 27.68 -26.89 -18.34
C PRO A 940 27.13 -28.09 -17.55
N CYS A 941 27.18 -29.28 -18.16
CA CYS A 941 26.86 -30.52 -17.46
C CYS A 941 27.69 -30.64 -16.16
N GLY A 942 27.06 -31.06 -15.07
CA GLY A 942 27.65 -31.08 -13.73
C GLY A 942 27.42 -29.80 -12.90
N THR A 943 26.84 -28.74 -13.47
CA THR A 943 26.39 -27.56 -12.71
C THR A 943 25.31 -27.96 -11.72
N THR A 944 25.42 -27.58 -10.45
CA THR A 944 24.41 -27.86 -9.41
C THR A 944 23.05 -27.27 -9.77
N VAL A 945 22.00 -28.06 -9.58
CA VAL A 945 20.59 -27.65 -9.67
C VAL A 945 20.02 -27.55 -8.25
N TYR A 946 19.28 -26.47 -7.99
CA TYR A 946 18.67 -26.18 -6.69
C TYR A 946 17.14 -26.25 -6.76
N ALA A 947 16.49 -26.64 -5.66
CA ALA A 947 15.05 -26.51 -5.52
C ALA A 947 14.66 -25.01 -5.49
N ALA A 948 13.78 -24.58 -6.40
CA ALA A 948 13.36 -23.19 -6.52
C ALA A 948 12.48 -22.73 -5.34
N HIS A 949 11.69 -23.62 -4.76
CA HIS A 949 10.91 -23.39 -3.55
C HIS A 949 11.03 -24.58 -2.60
N ALA A 950 10.65 -24.41 -1.33
CA ALA A 950 10.52 -25.53 -0.41
C ALA A 950 9.33 -26.43 -0.79
N GLY A 951 9.44 -27.74 -0.57
CA GLY A 951 8.38 -28.70 -0.89
C GLY A 951 8.84 -30.14 -0.86
N THR A 952 7.98 -31.05 -1.32
CA THR A 952 8.23 -32.50 -1.37
C THR A 952 8.65 -32.93 -2.78
N ILE A 953 9.66 -33.80 -2.86
CA ILE A 953 10.17 -34.34 -4.11
C ILE A 953 9.24 -35.43 -4.66
N GLU A 954 8.68 -35.19 -5.85
CA GLU A 954 8.18 -36.26 -6.71
C GLU A 954 9.27 -36.64 -7.74
N ILE A 955 9.25 -37.91 -8.17
CA ILE A 955 10.12 -38.40 -9.25
C ILE A 955 9.25 -39.15 -10.24
N ASP A 956 9.11 -38.62 -11.44
CA ASP A 956 8.30 -39.17 -12.53
C ASP A 956 9.20 -39.89 -13.54
N THR A 957 9.03 -41.21 -13.66
CA THR A 957 9.78 -42.06 -14.59
C THR A 957 9.01 -42.39 -15.87
N THR A 958 7.85 -41.75 -16.09
CA THR A 958 7.03 -41.95 -17.30
C THR A 958 7.48 -41.02 -18.43
N GLN A 959 7.97 -39.82 -18.11
CA GLN A 959 8.38 -38.76 -19.03
C GLN A 959 9.74 -38.99 -19.73
N ARG A 960 10.23 -40.23 -19.73
CA ARG A 960 11.59 -40.60 -20.16
C ARG A 960 11.95 -40.28 -21.60
N SER A 961 10.94 -40.18 -22.48
CA SER A 961 11.12 -39.86 -23.89
C SER A 961 11.63 -38.44 -24.14
N TRP A 962 11.41 -37.51 -23.19
CA TRP A 962 11.89 -36.13 -23.30
C TRP A 962 12.76 -35.71 -22.12
N ALA A 963 12.31 -35.90 -20.87
CA ALA A 963 12.94 -35.33 -19.67
C ALA A 963 14.22 -36.07 -19.19
N GLY A 964 14.53 -37.25 -19.72
CA GLY A 964 15.62 -38.12 -19.24
C GLY A 964 15.13 -39.22 -18.27
N PRO A 965 16.04 -40.01 -17.65
CA PRO A 965 15.70 -41.20 -16.85
C PRO A 965 14.68 -40.98 -15.72
N GLN A 966 14.66 -39.76 -15.17
CA GLN A 966 13.82 -39.27 -14.08
C GLN A 966 13.53 -37.79 -14.30
N LEU A 967 12.25 -37.40 -14.34
CA LEU A 967 11.81 -36.03 -14.17
C LEU A 967 11.65 -35.76 -12.68
N VAL A 968 12.42 -34.82 -12.12
CA VAL A 968 12.26 -34.39 -10.72
C VAL A 968 11.19 -33.31 -10.67
N LYS A 969 10.35 -33.32 -9.63
CA LYS A 969 9.42 -32.23 -9.33
C LYS A 969 9.48 -31.88 -7.86
N VAL A 970 9.37 -30.60 -7.52
CA VAL A 970 9.16 -30.14 -6.13
C VAL A 970 7.72 -29.65 -6.04
N THR A 971 6.89 -30.24 -5.18
CA THR A 971 5.48 -29.85 -5.00
C THR A 971 5.19 -29.32 -3.59
N THR A 972 4.29 -28.34 -3.47
CA THR A 972 3.74 -27.91 -2.19
C THR A 972 2.57 -28.79 -1.71
N GLY A 973 2.02 -29.64 -2.57
CA GLY A 973 0.94 -30.57 -2.22
C GLY A 973 0.04 -30.95 -3.40
N ALA A 974 -0.93 -31.83 -3.16
CA ALA A 974 -1.88 -32.28 -4.18
C ALA A 974 -2.73 -31.09 -4.67
N GLY A 975 -2.61 -30.75 -5.96
CA GLY A 975 -3.28 -29.58 -6.56
C GLY A 975 -2.63 -28.23 -6.24
N GLY A 976 -1.44 -28.22 -5.63
CA GLY A 976 -0.67 -27.01 -5.33
C GLY A 976 0.37 -26.65 -6.40
N LEU A 977 1.23 -25.69 -6.05
CA LEU A 977 2.39 -25.30 -6.85
C LEU A 977 3.37 -26.47 -6.99
N THR A 978 3.76 -26.77 -8.23
CA THR A 978 4.77 -27.78 -8.54
C THR A 978 5.75 -27.27 -9.59
N THR A 979 7.04 -27.21 -9.25
CA THR A 979 8.13 -26.92 -10.20
C THR A 979 8.73 -28.21 -10.76
N TRP A 980 9.03 -28.25 -12.05
CA TRP A 980 9.49 -29.44 -12.78
C TRP A 980 10.93 -29.22 -13.28
N TYR A 981 11.79 -30.25 -13.21
CA TYR A 981 13.23 -30.16 -13.49
C TYR A 981 13.66 -31.33 -14.39
N ALA A 982 13.97 -31.03 -15.65
CA ALA A 982 14.27 -32.01 -16.70
C ALA A 982 15.73 -31.95 -17.19
N HIS A 983 16.15 -32.99 -17.92
CA HIS A 983 17.52 -33.18 -18.44
C HIS A 983 18.62 -33.35 -17.38
N MET A 984 18.24 -33.57 -16.11
CA MET A 984 19.15 -33.70 -14.98
C MET A 984 19.99 -35.00 -15.00
N GLN A 985 21.19 -34.91 -14.44
CA GLN A 985 22.06 -36.03 -14.07
C GLN A 985 22.36 -35.97 -12.56
N ASN A 986 22.91 -37.06 -11.98
CA ASN A 986 23.39 -37.10 -10.59
C ASN A 986 22.39 -36.51 -9.57
N ILE A 987 21.12 -36.90 -9.69
CA ILE A 987 20.03 -36.47 -8.79
C ILE A 987 20.38 -36.88 -7.35
N SER A 988 20.40 -35.92 -6.43
CA SER A 988 20.86 -36.07 -5.05
C SER A 988 19.75 -36.37 -4.05
N VAL A 989 18.49 -36.44 -4.52
CA VAL A 989 17.28 -36.52 -3.69
C VAL A 989 16.39 -37.71 -4.05
N SER A 990 15.55 -38.13 -3.11
CA SER A 990 14.63 -39.28 -3.25
C SER A 990 13.16 -38.85 -3.28
N ARG A 991 12.30 -39.64 -3.95
CA ARG A 991 10.85 -39.42 -3.94
C ARG A 991 10.33 -39.46 -2.50
N GLY A 992 9.58 -38.44 -2.10
CA GLY A 992 9.05 -38.25 -0.74
C GLY A 992 9.97 -37.46 0.20
N GLN A 993 11.18 -37.07 -0.24
CA GLN A 993 12.05 -36.18 0.53
C GLN A 993 11.49 -34.75 0.52
N THR A 994 11.39 -34.13 1.69
CA THR A 994 11.18 -32.68 1.82
C THR A 994 12.51 -31.95 1.58
N VAL A 995 12.48 -30.86 0.80
CA VAL A 995 13.63 -30.00 0.50
C VAL A 995 13.32 -28.54 0.79
N ALA A 996 14.34 -27.76 1.15
CA ALA A 996 14.26 -26.31 1.29
C ALA A 996 14.51 -25.58 -0.04
N ALA A 997 14.05 -24.32 -0.14
CA ALA A 997 14.47 -23.44 -1.24
C ALA A 997 16.00 -23.27 -1.21
N GLY A 998 16.66 -23.42 -2.35
CA GLY A 998 18.13 -23.40 -2.45
C GLY A 998 18.82 -24.71 -2.09
N GLU A 999 18.10 -25.78 -1.76
CA GLU A 999 18.70 -27.09 -1.50
C GLU A 999 19.16 -27.78 -2.80
N PRO A 1000 20.38 -28.36 -2.87
CA PRO A 1000 20.86 -29.08 -4.06
C PRO A 1000 20.08 -30.37 -4.34
N ILE A 1001 19.34 -30.38 -5.45
CA ILE A 1001 18.52 -31.53 -5.90
C ILE A 1001 19.17 -32.39 -7.00
N GLY A 1002 20.25 -31.91 -7.61
CA GLY A 1002 21.07 -32.70 -8.52
C GLY A 1002 21.99 -31.84 -9.37
N GLN A 1003 22.22 -32.26 -10.62
CA GLN A 1003 23.07 -31.54 -11.57
C GLN A 1003 22.43 -31.41 -12.95
N VAL A 1004 22.78 -30.34 -13.66
CA VAL A 1004 22.53 -30.17 -15.09
C VAL A 1004 23.17 -31.32 -15.86
N GLY A 1005 22.44 -31.95 -16.74
CA GLY A 1005 22.91 -33.07 -17.56
C GLY A 1005 22.65 -32.84 -19.05
N LYS A 1006 22.66 -33.94 -19.81
CA LYS A 1006 22.26 -34.00 -21.22
C LYS A 1006 21.40 -35.25 -21.47
N GLU A 1007 20.50 -35.51 -20.54
CA GLU A 1007 19.67 -36.71 -20.49
C GLU A 1007 18.32 -36.49 -21.20
N GLY A 1008 17.86 -37.45 -22.02
CA GLY A 1008 16.59 -37.31 -22.77
C GLY A 1008 16.73 -36.63 -24.14
N ASN A 1009 15.71 -35.89 -24.58
CA ASN A 1009 15.62 -35.35 -25.95
C ASN A 1009 16.34 -33.99 -26.11
N VAL A 1010 17.66 -33.96 -25.92
CA VAL A 1010 18.44 -32.72 -25.75
C VAL A 1010 19.71 -32.66 -26.60
N SER A 1011 19.96 -31.49 -27.22
CA SER A 1011 21.11 -31.23 -28.10
C SER A 1011 22.40 -30.86 -27.33
N GLY A 1012 22.30 -30.20 -26.17
CA GLY A 1012 23.42 -29.74 -25.34
C GLY A 1012 23.01 -29.48 -23.88
N CYS A 1013 23.98 -29.42 -22.97
CA CYS A 1013 23.74 -29.32 -21.53
C CYS A 1013 22.91 -28.07 -21.16
N HIS A 1014 21.78 -28.27 -20.49
CA HIS A 1014 20.96 -27.22 -19.89
C HIS A 1014 20.02 -27.84 -18.84
N LEU A 1015 19.46 -27.02 -17.94
CA LEU A 1015 18.29 -27.39 -17.15
C LEU A 1015 17.05 -26.85 -17.85
N HIS A 1016 16.11 -27.73 -18.18
CA HIS A 1016 14.76 -27.33 -18.57
C HIS A 1016 13.86 -27.31 -17.33
N PHE A 1017 13.19 -26.18 -17.10
CA PHE A 1017 12.45 -25.89 -15.87
C PHE A 1017 11.02 -25.41 -16.18
N GLU A 1018 10.00 -26.03 -15.59
CA GLU A 1018 8.58 -25.65 -15.76
C GLU A 1018 7.91 -25.26 -14.41
N VAL A 1019 6.82 -24.48 -14.46
CA VAL A 1019 6.05 -24.04 -13.29
C VAL A 1019 4.57 -24.34 -13.49
N HIS A 1020 4.01 -25.23 -12.66
CA HIS A 1020 2.59 -25.59 -12.68
C HIS A 1020 1.90 -25.13 -11.42
N LEU A 1021 0.93 -24.21 -11.53
CA LEU A 1021 0.27 -23.59 -10.38
C LEU A 1021 -0.67 -24.53 -9.63
N LYS A 1022 -1.15 -25.63 -10.25
CA LYS A 1022 -2.11 -26.57 -9.67
C LYS A 1022 -1.76 -28.05 -9.92
N ASN A 1023 -0.49 -28.33 -10.17
CA ASN A 1023 0.05 -29.66 -10.51
C ASN A 1023 -0.73 -30.36 -11.65
N GLY A 1024 -1.09 -29.61 -12.68
CA GLY A 1024 -1.83 -30.11 -13.85
C GLY A 1024 -0.97 -30.88 -14.86
N SER A 1025 -1.39 -30.82 -16.12
CA SER A 1025 -0.68 -31.48 -17.23
C SER A 1025 0.34 -30.54 -17.88
N ILE A 1026 1.37 -31.09 -18.52
CA ILE A 1026 2.40 -30.35 -19.28
C ILE A 1026 1.83 -29.27 -20.25
N TYR A 1027 0.66 -29.53 -20.85
CA TYR A 1027 -0.09 -28.58 -21.71
C TYR A 1027 -1.41 -28.11 -21.07
N GLY A 1028 -1.44 -27.97 -19.74
CA GLY A 1028 -2.60 -27.55 -18.96
C GLY A 1028 -2.75 -26.02 -18.88
N PRO A 1029 -3.93 -25.51 -18.48
CA PRO A 1029 -4.17 -24.08 -18.31
C PRO A 1029 -3.52 -23.49 -17.05
N ASP A 1030 -2.81 -24.29 -16.26
CA ASP A 1030 -2.10 -23.91 -15.04
C ASP A 1030 -0.57 -23.93 -15.17
N ASN A 1031 -0.03 -24.29 -16.34
CA ASN A 1031 1.40 -24.08 -16.68
C ASN A 1031 1.63 -22.61 -17.04
N VAL A 1032 2.67 -21.99 -16.48
CA VAL A 1032 2.97 -20.55 -16.64
C VAL A 1032 4.44 -20.29 -16.96
N ASP A 1033 4.73 -19.15 -17.60
CA ASP A 1033 6.09 -18.73 -17.98
C ASP A 1033 7.05 -18.77 -16.77
N PRO A 1034 8.02 -19.71 -16.74
CA PRO A 1034 8.92 -19.86 -15.61
C PRO A 1034 9.93 -18.72 -15.48
N SER A 1035 10.26 -18.04 -16.58
CA SER A 1035 11.15 -16.87 -16.57
C SER A 1035 10.47 -15.68 -15.93
N THR A 1036 9.20 -15.42 -16.27
CA THR A 1036 8.38 -14.39 -15.60
C THR A 1036 8.13 -14.76 -14.15
N TRP A 1037 7.71 -16.01 -13.86
CA TRP A 1037 7.44 -16.45 -12.48
C TRP A 1037 8.68 -16.35 -11.57
N LEU A 1038 9.86 -16.77 -12.05
CA LEU A 1038 11.11 -16.58 -11.29
C LEU A 1038 11.49 -15.09 -11.16
N ALA A 1039 11.25 -14.26 -12.18
CA ALA A 1039 11.55 -12.82 -12.08
C ALA A 1039 10.63 -12.07 -11.09
N GLU A 1040 9.40 -12.55 -10.89
CA GLU A 1040 8.41 -12.01 -9.95
C GLU A 1040 8.59 -12.51 -8.51
N ASN A 1041 9.05 -13.75 -8.33
CA ASN A 1041 9.01 -14.42 -7.02
C ASN A 1041 10.41 -14.72 -6.42
N ALA A 1042 11.49 -14.69 -7.22
CA ALA A 1042 12.78 -15.24 -6.81
C ALA A 1042 13.86 -14.21 -6.42
N SER A 1043 14.42 -14.41 -5.24
CA SER A 1043 15.59 -13.67 -4.75
C SER A 1043 16.77 -13.83 -5.70
N ARG A 1044 17.42 -12.70 -6.04
CA ARG A 1044 18.60 -12.67 -6.91
C ARG A 1044 19.85 -13.01 -6.10
N PRO A 1045 20.62 -14.07 -6.42
CA PRO A 1045 21.82 -14.38 -5.68
C PRO A 1045 22.90 -13.30 -5.90
N SER A 1046 23.56 -12.87 -4.82
CA SER A 1046 24.64 -11.87 -4.88
C SER A 1046 25.78 -12.36 -5.77
N ARG A 1047 26.21 -11.52 -6.72
CA ARG A 1047 27.44 -11.77 -7.47
C ARG A 1047 28.65 -11.56 -6.57
N ALA A 1048 29.35 -12.66 -6.26
CA ALA A 1048 30.77 -12.59 -5.93
C ALA A 1048 31.55 -12.00 -7.13
N VAL A 1049 32.68 -11.36 -6.83
CA VAL A 1049 33.54 -10.61 -7.76
C VAL A 1049 34.24 -11.52 -8.77
#